data_AF-A0A6A4VSU2-F1
#
_entry.id   AF-A0A6A4VSU2-F1
#
_cell.length_a   1.000
_cell.length_b   1.000
_cell.length_c   1.000
_cell.angle_alpha   90.00
_cell.angle_beta   90.00
_cell.angle_gamma   90.00
#
_symmetry.space_group_name_H-M   'P 1'
#
loop_
_entity.id
_entity.type
_entity.pdbx_description
1 polymer ?
#
loop_
_entity_poly.entity_id
_entity_poly.type
_entity_poly.pdbx_seq_one_letter_code
_entity_poly.pdbx_strand_id
1 'polypeptide(L)'
;MVTEIRRRAFNENTALASCEIISYLEMGSAEESSNGWMLLNTLNLLSSAGPTVVQSMVAAALPSTLVKCLYLFFDLPELGTDVAAGTEITPQESRNLLQKVFVQLMSRLCTSPCAADELARRDDLSLLFSAMTSSCPAHNVSWRKSASEVLMGLSRSGLSQNTINYIHNNGCVSLCVDNMRAADDLPPLETVEMFVSLFCFLKDSADVSQVLLADLRSSQGYIFLGEFLLKLEQDSAPESTDAARNLVLLLASLAMCGHTELQPSQAAAGTPFKLSGFSVPQPSGLAMDQKTQPAGAGAAAGTGAAAGAGAAAAAATHAAAAAAAAAQPDYLRVATAPRSHVAPPRFFEEDPVIWLVQLDLFFSQAAVDDELSRFRIAATLLPGHLLRDFTDILRNPPQDRPYTILSDAIRQRFGKSINITAASFPRDVQEIKISDAETITISADSISSLEFLEQIEITNVNTLILLNNSLARGGISERITVRIQAVTSTSVRNVHAFQVLQTVFLRATSSSLCCVILDTISSVYHADRANYFILESQHTISQFAEKIHQKPKEAQDKFFQLLELVVFQLNYVPVKELISCSILLKQHCSVDCSLRCMESLLSILRFSPLFKDVYREVGILEVLVQCLARYADILKSRRQTEEDGDGEEDGKNVDW
;
A
#
# COMPACT_ATOMS: atom_id res chain seq x y z
N MET A 1 6.92 30.65 28.09
CA MET A 1 7.59 29.43 27.59
C MET A 1 8.71 29.79 26.64
N VAL A 2 8.43 30.34 25.45
CA VAL A 2 9.45 30.61 24.41
C VAL A 2 10.64 31.42 24.94
N THR A 3 10.41 32.53 25.64
CA THR A 3 11.48 33.35 26.23
C THR A 3 12.34 32.56 27.22
N GLU A 4 11.72 31.71 28.02
CA GLU A 4 12.37 30.99 29.12
C GLU A 4 13.19 29.80 28.62
N ILE A 5 12.72 29.14 27.55
CA ILE A 5 13.47 28.13 26.80
C ILE A 5 14.66 28.78 26.09
N ARG A 6 14.45 29.88 25.36
CA ARG A 6 15.55 30.57 24.64
C ARG A 6 16.63 31.06 25.59
N ARG A 7 16.26 31.52 26.79
CA ARG A 7 17.21 31.94 27.82
C ARG A 7 18.12 30.77 28.26
N ARG A 8 17.58 29.57 28.45
CA ARG A 8 18.34 28.36 28.82
C ARG A 8 19.12 27.77 27.65
N ALA A 9 18.64 27.96 26.43
CA ALA A 9 19.32 27.52 25.22
C ALA A 9 20.58 28.34 24.88
N PHE A 10 20.80 29.50 25.54
CA PHE A 10 21.95 30.38 25.27
C PHE A 10 23.27 29.89 25.92
N ASN A 11 23.30 28.72 26.54
CA ASN A 11 24.53 28.15 27.09
C ASN A 11 25.48 27.67 25.98
N GLU A 12 26.80 27.84 26.17
CA GLU A 12 27.83 27.46 25.18
C GLU A 12 27.94 25.95 24.95
N ASN A 13 27.44 25.13 25.88
CA ASN A 13 27.43 23.66 25.79
C ASN A 13 26.01 23.14 25.53
N THR A 14 25.81 22.43 24.41
CA THR A 14 24.51 21.89 24.00
C THR A 14 23.95 20.88 24.99
N ALA A 15 24.80 20.06 25.63
CA ALA A 15 24.40 19.08 26.63
C ALA A 15 23.92 19.74 27.94
N LEU A 16 24.52 20.86 28.35
CA LEU A 16 24.06 21.62 29.52
C LEU A 16 22.75 22.36 29.20
N ALA A 17 22.65 22.94 28.00
CA ALA A 17 21.42 23.56 27.52
C ALA A 17 20.26 22.57 27.49
N SER A 18 20.46 21.34 26.99
CA SER A 18 19.43 20.30 26.96
C SER A 18 19.00 19.88 28.37
N CYS A 19 19.95 19.74 29.31
CA CYS A 19 19.67 19.42 30.71
C CYS A 19 18.88 20.52 31.44
N GLU A 20 19.20 21.80 31.23
CA GLU A 20 18.45 22.89 31.86
C GLU A 20 17.03 23.01 31.31
N ILE A 21 16.85 22.80 30.00
CA ILE A 21 15.54 22.84 29.36
C ILE A 21 14.69 21.68 29.86
N ILE A 22 15.22 20.46 29.90
CA ILE A 22 14.44 19.31 30.35
C ILE A 22 14.09 19.42 31.83
N SER A 23 15.02 19.87 32.68
CA SER A 23 14.75 20.10 34.11
C SER A 23 13.64 21.13 34.34
N TYR A 24 13.53 22.15 33.49
CA TYR A 24 12.45 23.14 33.57
C TYR A 24 11.09 22.57 33.11
N LEU A 25 11.10 21.66 32.14
CA LEU A 25 9.87 21.10 31.56
C LEU A 25 9.37 19.86 32.31
N GLU A 26 10.22 19.13 33.01
CA GLU A 26 9.85 17.95 33.80
C GLU A 26 8.97 18.30 35.01
N MET A 27 8.17 17.33 35.46
CA MET A 27 7.35 17.48 36.65
C MET A 27 8.26 17.60 37.88
N GLY A 28 8.17 18.73 38.59
CA GLY A 28 8.88 18.95 39.83
C GLY A 28 8.14 18.33 41.02
N SER A 29 8.86 18.07 42.11
CA SER A 29 8.28 17.58 43.37
C SER A 29 7.51 18.65 44.16
N ALA A 30 7.56 19.93 43.73
CA ALA A 30 6.86 21.04 44.36
C ALA A 30 6.10 21.89 43.32
N GLU A 31 4.99 22.52 43.73
CA GLU A 31 4.15 23.36 42.86
C GLU A 31 4.93 24.57 42.31
N GLU A 32 5.82 25.18 43.10
CA GLU A 32 6.66 26.32 42.67
C GLU A 32 7.76 25.94 41.67
N SER A 33 8.21 24.68 41.66
CA SER A 33 9.23 24.19 40.72
C SER A 33 8.64 23.67 39.40
N SER A 34 7.32 23.45 39.34
CA SER A 34 6.62 22.84 38.19
C SER A 34 6.07 23.86 37.18
N ASN A 35 6.57 25.09 37.20
CA ASN A 35 6.08 26.17 36.34
C ASN A 35 6.16 25.85 34.84
N GLY A 36 7.26 25.21 34.38
CA GLY A 36 7.41 24.82 32.98
C GLY A 36 6.49 23.66 32.58
N TRP A 37 6.36 22.66 33.45
CA TRP A 37 5.44 21.53 33.28
C TRP A 37 3.96 21.98 33.19
N MET A 38 3.52 22.83 34.11
CA MET A 38 2.17 23.39 34.10
C MET A 38 1.91 24.20 32.84
N LEU A 39 2.89 25.01 32.40
CA LEU A 39 2.76 25.81 31.19
C LEU A 39 2.68 24.92 29.94
N LEU A 40 3.45 23.83 29.88
CA LEU A 40 3.40 22.88 28.77
C LEU A 40 2.01 22.23 28.67
N ASN A 41 1.48 21.75 29.80
CA ASN A 41 0.13 21.18 29.85
C ASN A 41 -0.95 22.19 29.51
N THR A 42 -0.82 23.43 29.98
CA THR A 42 -1.76 24.51 29.64
C THR A 42 -1.76 24.77 28.14
N LEU A 43 -0.59 24.86 27.52
CA LEU A 43 -0.47 25.01 26.06
C LEU A 43 -1.03 23.80 25.31
N ASN A 44 -0.82 22.58 25.82
CA ASN A 44 -1.36 21.36 25.25
C ASN A 44 -2.90 21.29 25.32
N LEU A 45 -3.50 21.77 26.40
CA LEU A 45 -4.95 21.90 26.51
C LEU A 45 -5.48 22.99 25.56
N LEU A 46 -4.82 24.16 25.55
CA LEU A 46 -5.22 25.29 24.71
C LEU A 46 -5.07 24.99 23.21
N SER A 47 -4.11 24.16 22.79
CA SER A 47 -3.95 23.77 21.38
C SER A 47 -5.15 22.95 20.87
N SER A 48 -5.98 22.42 21.78
CA SER A 48 -7.23 21.73 21.44
C SER A 48 -8.45 22.66 21.32
N ALA A 49 -8.31 23.94 21.69
CA ALA A 49 -9.42 24.91 21.70
C ALA A 49 -9.79 25.47 20.32
N GLY A 50 -8.94 25.28 19.29
CA GLY A 50 -9.24 25.64 17.90
C GLY A 50 -8.06 26.32 17.15
N PRO A 51 -8.22 26.55 15.82
CA PRO A 51 -7.14 27.01 14.95
C PRO A 51 -6.63 28.42 15.25
N THR A 52 -7.48 29.31 15.80
CA THR A 52 -7.09 30.69 16.17
C THR A 52 -6.09 30.72 17.33
N VAL A 53 -6.25 29.81 18.30
CA VAL A 53 -5.32 29.66 19.42
C VAL A 53 -3.99 29.10 18.93
N VAL A 54 -4.04 28.09 18.04
CA VAL A 54 -2.85 27.54 17.38
C VAL A 54 -2.11 28.62 16.59
N GLN A 55 -2.81 29.45 15.81
CA GLN A 55 -2.19 30.58 15.09
C GLN A 55 -1.49 31.57 16.04
N SER A 56 -2.07 31.83 17.21
CA SER A 56 -1.46 32.70 18.22
C SER A 56 -0.17 32.09 18.79
N MET A 57 -0.15 30.78 19.01
CA MET A 57 1.05 30.04 19.44
C MET A 57 2.13 30.01 18.35
N VAL A 58 1.73 29.84 17.09
CA VAL A 58 2.61 29.91 15.91
C VAL A 58 3.22 31.30 15.76
N ALA A 59 2.42 32.37 15.92
CA ALA A 59 2.91 33.75 15.89
C ALA A 59 3.95 34.02 16.99
N ALA A 60 3.83 33.35 18.14
CA ALA A 60 4.81 33.40 19.21
C ALA A 60 6.08 32.55 18.96
N ALA A 61 6.22 31.91 17.78
CA ALA A 61 7.32 31.01 17.41
C ALA A 61 7.47 29.80 18.35
N LEU A 62 6.33 29.29 18.86
CA LEU A 62 6.32 28.10 19.69
C LEU A 62 6.78 26.84 18.93
N PRO A 63 6.31 26.53 17.70
CA PRO A 63 6.73 25.32 16.97
C PRO A 63 8.26 25.27 16.78
N SER A 64 8.83 26.33 16.21
CA SER A 64 10.28 26.49 16.01
C SER A 64 11.09 26.29 17.29
N THR A 65 10.62 26.84 18.42
CA THR A 65 11.30 26.70 19.70
C THR A 65 11.26 25.25 20.21
N LEU A 66 10.13 24.57 20.06
CA LEU A 66 9.98 23.17 20.46
C LEU A 66 10.77 22.23 19.53
N VAL A 67 10.84 22.48 18.21
CA VAL A 67 11.71 21.71 17.30
C VAL A 67 13.18 21.80 17.74
N LYS A 68 13.65 23.00 18.09
CA LYS A 68 15.01 23.21 18.62
C LYS A 68 15.23 22.44 19.93
N CYS A 69 14.26 22.44 20.84
CA CYS A 69 14.34 21.61 22.05
C CYS A 69 14.45 20.13 21.73
N LEU A 70 13.62 19.63 20.81
CA LEU A 70 13.61 18.23 20.40
C LEU A 70 14.98 17.82 19.85
N TYR A 71 15.60 18.66 19.03
CA TYR A 71 16.95 18.42 18.50
C TYR A 71 18.00 18.40 19.62
N LEU A 72 17.94 19.35 20.56
CA LEU A 72 18.86 19.39 21.72
C LEU A 72 18.70 18.17 22.65
N PHE A 73 17.51 17.55 22.70
CA PHE A 73 17.27 16.38 23.54
C PHE A 73 18.04 15.13 23.09
N PHE A 74 18.69 15.15 21.94
CA PHE A 74 19.54 14.05 21.47
C PHE A 74 20.87 14.01 22.24
N ASP A 75 21.29 15.14 22.84
CA ASP A 75 22.48 15.28 23.67
C ASP A 75 22.22 14.97 25.16
N LEU A 76 21.05 14.44 25.52
CA LEU A 76 20.72 14.16 26.91
C LEU A 76 21.52 12.97 27.47
N PRO A 77 22.04 13.08 28.71
CA PRO A 77 22.73 11.99 29.37
C PRO A 77 21.75 10.88 29.79
N GLU A 78 22.29 9.67 29.95
CA GLU A 78 21.52 8.54 30.48
C GLU A 78 21.07 8.82 31.92
N LEU A 79 19.81 8.49 32.22
CA LEU A 79 19.28 8.61 33.58
C LEU A 79 19.81 7.48 34.44
N GLY A 80 20.37 7.81 35.61
CA GLY A 80 20.77 6.80 36.60
C GLY A 80 19.58 5.97 37.06
N THR A 81 19.82 4.68 37.34
CA THR A 81 18.83 3.72 37.84
C THR A 81 18.45 3.92 39.31
N ASP A 82 19.01 4.93 39.97
CA ASP A 82 18.83 5.14 41.41
C ASP A 82 17.42 5.65 41.71
N VAL A 83 16.58 4.72 42.18
CA VAL A 83 15.27 5.02 42.76
C VAL A 83 15.53 5.68 44.11
N ALA A 84 15.47 7.01 44.16
CA ALA A 84 15.43 7.71 45.44
C ALA A 84 14.18 7.22 46.21
N ALA A 85 14.40 6.52 47.32
CA ALA A 85 13.33 6.03 48.18
C ALA A 85 12.54 7.23 48.73
N GLY A 86 11.35 7.50 48.17
CA GLY A 86 10.43 8.52 48.69
C GLY A 86 9.70 9.40 47.66
N THR A 87 9.99 9.30 46.35
CA THR A 87 9.21 10.00 45.30
C THR A 87 8.22 9.07 44.61
N GLU A 88 6.94 9.47 44.51
CA GLU A 88 5.86 8.68 43.88
C GLU A 88 6.05 8.46 42.36
N ILE A 89 6.92 9.25 41.71
CA ILE A 89 7.19 9.19 40.27
C ILE A 89 8.70 9.05 40.06
N THR A 90 9.11 8.05 39.28
CA THR A 90 10.53 7.88 38.92
C THR A 90 10.98 8.91 37.87
N PRO A 91 12.28 9.28 37.81
CA PRO A 91 12.80 10.18 36.77
C PRO A 91 12.47 9.68 35.34
N GLN A 92 12.51 8.36 35.14
CA GLN A 92 12.16 7.74 33.86
C GLN A 92 10.67 7.89 33.52
N GLU A 93 9.77 7.82 34.50
CA GLU A 93 8.34 8.06 34.29
C GLU A 93 8.04 9.52 34.02
N SER A 94 8.69 10.45 34.74
CA SER A 94 8.59 11.88 34.48
C SER A 94 9.03 12.21 33.05
N ARG A 95 10.17 11.65 32.60
CA ARG A 95 10.67 11.83 31.23
C ARG A 95 9.73 11.26 30.17
N ASN A 96 9.18 10.07 30.40
CA ASN A 96 8.20 9.46 29.50
C ASN A 96 6.91 10.28 29.41
N LEU A 97 6.44 10.82 30.53
CA LEU A 97 5.23 11.65 30.56
C LEU A 97 5.48 12.98 29.83
N LEU A 98 6.65 13.59 30.06
CA LEU A 98 7.09 14.76 29.32
C LEU A 98 7.13 14.50 27.82
N GLN A 99 7.77 13.42 27.38
CA GLN A 99 7.82 13.05 25.97
C GLN A 99 6.41 12.95 25.37
N LYS A 100 5.48 12.25 26.05
CA LYS A 100 4.09 12.12 25.58
C LYS A 100 3.39 13.46 25.40
N VAL A 101 3.44 14.33 26.42
CA VAL A 101 2.79 15.65 26.34
C VAL A 101 3.46 16.55 25.31
N PHE A 102 4.79 16.48 25.21
CA PHE A 102 5.58 17.24 24.25
C PHE A 102 5.23 16.88 22.81
N VAL A 103 5.21 15.58 22.50
CA VAL A 103 4.82 15.06 21.17
C VAL A 103 3.37 15.42 20.86
N GLN A 104 2.45 15.23 21.83
CA GLN A 104 1.04 15.57 21.63
C GLN A 104 0.85 17.05 21.28
N LEU A 105 1.52 17.97 21.98
CA LEU A 105 1.48 19.39 21.65
C LEU A 105 2.07 19.65 20.27
N MET A 106 3.25 19.10 19.98
CA MET A 106 3.93 19.30 18.71
C MET A 106 3.13 18.79 17.52
N SER A 107 2.59 17.57 17.59
CA SER A 107 1.75 16.97 16.56
C SER A 107 0.51 17.83 16.30
N ARG A 108 -0.15 18.35 17.36
CA ARG A 108 -1.30 19.26 17.21
C ARG A 108 -0.93 20.58 16.53
N LEU A 109 0.20 21.18 16.90
CA LEU A 109 0.66 22.42 16.28
C LEU A 109 1.02 22.20 14.80
N CYS A 110 1.78 21.13 14.51
CA CYS A 110 2.32 20.85 13.17
C CYS A 110 1.28 20.28 12.20
N THR A 111 0.09 19.90 12.68
CA THR A 111 -1.08 19.57 11.84
C THR A 111 -1.62 20.83 11.13
N SER A 112 -1.30 22.02 11.63
CA SER A 112 -1.73 23.28 11.00
C SER A 112 -0.74 23.73 9.91
N PRO A 113 -1.19 24.07 8.68
CA PRO A 113 -0.32 24.61 7.62
C PRO A 113 0.50 25.83 8.05
N CYS A 114 -0.06 26.70 8.91
CA CYS A 114 0.65 27.88 9.37
C CYS A 114 1.87 27.56 10.23
N ALA A 115 1.89 26.42 10.93
CA ALA A 115 3.04 25.98 11.69
C ALA A 115 4.15 25.49 10.76
N ALA A 116 3.82 24.73 9.72
CA ALA A 116 4.78 24.28 8.72
C ALA A 116 5.44 25.46 7.99
N ASP A 117 4.64 26.44 7.57
CA ASP A 117 5.16 27.67 6.96
C ASP A 117 6.02 28.49 7.94
N GLU A 118 5.74 28.45 9.24
CA GLU A 118 6.57 29.09 10.27
C GLU A 118 7.92 28.42 10.43
N LEU A 119 7.93 27.09 10.52
CA LEU A 119 9.15 26.30 10.59
C LEU A 119 10.03 26.49 9.35
N ALA A 120 9.43 26.52 8.16
CA ALA A 120 10.14 26.80 6.91
C ALA A 120 10.74 28.22 6.89
N ARG A 121 9.97 29.24 7.35
CA ARG A 121 10.46 30.64 7.38
C ARG A 121 11.58 30.87 8.39
N ARG A 122 11.64 30.08 9.46
CA ARG A 122 12.65 30.17 10.52
C ARG A 122 13.88 29.30 10.28
N ASP A 123 13.90 28.55 9.19
CA ASP A 123 14.95 27.57 8.88
C ASP A 123 15.05 26.40 9.88
N ASP A 124 13.95 26.11 10.59
CA ASP A 124 13.92 25.10 11.66
C ASP A 124 13.34 23.77 11.19
N LEU A 125 12.65 23.73 10.05
CA LEU A 125 12.09 22.48 9.52
C LEU A 125 13.18 21.47 9.12
N SER A 126 14.35 21.94 8.68
CA SER A 126 15.49 21.09 8.33
C SER A 126 16.00 20.28 9.54
N LEU A 127 15.87 20.83 10.74
CA LEU A 127 16.23 20.14 11.99
C LEU A 127 15.37 18.90 12.24
N LEU A 128 14.09 18.90 11.84
CA LEU A 128 13.24 17.71 11.96
C LEU A 128 13.69 16.59 11.02
N PHE A 129 14.07 16.93 9.78
CA PHE A 129 14.62 15.96 8.82
C PHE A 129 15.96 15.40 9.28
N SER A 130 16.83 16.25 9.84
CA SER A 130 18.07 15.82 10.47
C SER A 130 17.78 14.90 11.66
N ALA A 131 16.86 15.28 12.55
CA ALA A 131 16.54 14.54 13.78
C ALA A 131 16.02 13.14 13.50
N MET A 132 15.14 12.94 12.49
CA MET A 132 14.59 11.62 12.20
C MET A 132 15.62 10.61 11.65
N THR A 133 16.76 11.09 11.16
CA THR A 133 17.81 10.25 10.53
C THR A 133 19.16 10.33 11.24
N SER A 134 19.29 11.13 12.30
CA SER A 134 20.55 11.26 13.02
C SER A 134 20.82 10.05 13.92
N SER A 135 22.08 9.63 13.97
CA SER A 135 22.58 8.67 14.94
C SER A 135 22.43 9.23 16.36
N CYS A 136 21.77 8.48 17.25
CA CYS A 136 21.58 8.87 18.64
C CYS A 136 21.78 7.67 19.57
N PRO A 137 22.19 7.87 20.83
CA PRO A 137 22.26 6.80 21.82
C PRO A 137 20.91 6.09 22.01
N ALA A 138 20.95 4.80 22.40
CA ALA A 138 19.77 3.96 22.56
C ALA A 138 18.69 4.57 23.48
N HIS A 139 19.11 5.24 24.56
CA HIS A 139 18.20 5.90 25.51
C HIS A 139 17.48 7.12 24.94
N ASN A 140 17.98 7.72 23.85
CA ASN A 140 17.39 8.89 23.19
C ASN A 140 16.61 8.53 21.91
N VAL A 141 16.54 7.25 21.52
CA VAL A 141 15.79 6.79 20.33
C VAL A 141 14.31 7.19 20.38
N SER A 142 13.74 7.32 21.58
CA SER A 142 12.36 7.76 21.76
C SER A 142 12.14 9.19 21.22
N TRP A 143 13.11 10.10 21.37
CA TRP A 143 13.07 11.45 20.81
C TRP A 143 13.22 11.47 19.29
N ARG A 144 13.99 10.54 18.72
CA ARG A 144 14.02 10.34 17.26
C ARG A 144 12.67 9.90 16.72
N LYS A 145 12.01 8.95 17.39
CA LYS A 145 10.65 8.53 17.03
C LYS A 145 9.64 9.68 17.15
N SER A 146 9.77 10.52 18.17
CA SER A 146 9.01 11.76 18.32
C SER A 146 9.19 12.71 17.13
N ALA A 147 10.41 12.88 16.62
CA ALA A 147 10.67 13.72 15.44
C ALA A 147 9.98 13.18 14.18
N SER A 148 10.05 11.86 13.96
CA SER A 148 9.33 11.20 12.88
C SER A 148 7.81 11.38 12.99
N GLU A 149 7.24 11.22 14.18
CA GLU A 149 5.79 11.39 14.40
C GLU A 149 5.32 12.82 14.10
N VAL A 150 6.08 13.83 14.54
CA VAL A 150 5.78 15.23 14.26
C VAL A 150 5.85 15.51 12.76
N LEU A 151 6.86 14.98 12.06
CA LEU A 151 6.99 15.17 10.62
C LEU A 151 5.86 14.45 9.85
N MET A 152 5.40 13.29 10.33
CA MET A 152 4.23 12.59 9.79
C MET A 152 2.93 13.34 10.03
N GLY A 153 2.78 14.04 11.16
CA GLY A 153 1.65 14.95 11.38
C GLY A 153 1.65 16.11 10.38
N LEU A 154 2.83 16.67 10.13
CA LEU A 154 3.04 17.76 9.16
C LEU A 154 2.76 17.31 7.73
N SER A 155 3.18 16.11 7.33
CA SER A 155 2.99 15.62 5.95
C SER A 155 1.51 15.49 5.57
N ARG A 156 0.68 15.00 6.50
CA ARG A 156 -0.75 14.73 6.25
C ARG A 156 -1.64 15.96 6.09
N SER A 157 -1.23 17.10 6.64
CA SER A 157 -2.14 18.25 6.82
C SER A 157 -1.47 19.62 6.74
N GLY A 158 -0.14 19.69 6.84
CA GLY A 158 0.63 20.92 6.86
C GLY A 158 1.43 21.20 5.58
N LEU A 159 1.39 20.34 4.56
CA LEU A 159 2.18 20.54 3.34
C LEU A 159 1.57 21.61 2.42
N SER A 160 2.26 22.74 2.33
CA SER A 160 2.05 23.79 1.34
C SER A 160 3.14 23.71 0.26
N GLN A 161 2.89 24.29 -0.92
CA GLN A 161 3.92 24.39 -1.97
C GLN A 161 5.16 25.16 -1.49
N ASN A 162 4.98 26.14 -0.60
CA ASN A 162 6.09 26.90 -0.01
C ASN A 162 6.97 26.01 0.86
N THR A 163 6.35 25.17 1.69
CA THR A 163 7.06 24.19 2.53
C THR A 163 7.81 23.18 1.66
N ILE A 164 7.19 22.68 0.59
CA ILE A 164 7.86 21.75 -0.35
C ILE A 164 9.07 22.43 -1.03
N ASN A 165 8.92 23.66 -1.49
CA ASN A 165 10.01 24.41 -2.11
C ASN A 165 11.17 24.65 -1.12
N TYR A 166 10.84 24.94 0.15
CA TYR A 166 11.86 25.04 1.21
C TYR A 166 12.60 23.71 1.41
N ILE A 167 11.87 22.59 1.53
CA ILE A 167 12.46 21.25 1.75
C ILE A 167 13.43 20.91 0.59
N HIS A 168 13.02 21.21 -0.64
CA HIS A 168 13.84 21.05 -1.84
C HIS A 168 15.11 21.91 -1.79
N ASN A 169 14.95 23.23 -1.59
CA ASN A 169 16.07 24.18 -1.64
C ASN A 169 17.12 23.92 -0.53
N ASN A 170 16.69 23.45 0.63
CA ASN A 170 17.58 23.13 1.74
C ASN A 170 18.13 21.69 1.68
N GLY A 171 17.81 20.91 0.65
CA GLY A 171 18.35 19.57 0.48
C GLY A 171 17.98 18.62 1.63
N CYS A 172 16.79 18.77 2.21
CA CYS A 172 16.40 17.98 3.39
C CYS A 172 16.33 16.47 3.07
N VAL A 173 15.85 16.10 1.87
CA VAL A 173 15.80 14.70 1.43
C VAL A 173 17.21 14.12 1.24
N SER A 174 18.14 14.88 0.63
CA SER A 174 19.53 14.46 0.51
C SER A 174 20.19 14.28 1.87
N LEU A 175 19.96 15.20 2.80
CA LEU A 175 20.48 15.11 4.17
C LEU A 175 20.03 13.81 4.86
N CYS A 176 18.75 13.46 4.76
CA CYS A 176 18.25 12.20 5.33
C CYS A 176 18.95 10.98 4.73
N VAL A 177 19.14 10.95 3.41
CA VAL A 177 19.80 9.84 2.73
C VAL A 177 21.27 9.75 3.13
N ASP A 178 21.97 10.87 3.23
CA ASP A 178 23.40 10.89 3.61
C ASP A 178 23.60 10.49 5.07
N ASN A 179 22.71 10.92 5.98
CA ASN A 179 22.72 10.48 7.38
C ASN A 179 22.51 8.96 7.50
N MET A 180 21.54 8.41 6.77
CA MET A 180 21.30 6.95 6.76
C MET A 180 22.47 6.16 6.18
N ARG A 181 23.19 6.71 5.19
CA ARG A 181 24.42 6.09 4.65
C ARG A 181 25.57 6.12 5.65
N ALA A 182 25.70 7.20 6.40
CA ALA A 182 26.75 7.35 7.41
C ALA A 182 26.49 6.48 8.66
N ALA A 183 25.27 5.95 8.82
CA ALA A 183 24.84 5.16 9.96
C ALA A 183 25.30 3.68 9.91
N ASP A 184 26.49 3.39 9.37
CA ASP A 184 26.97 2.02 9.17
C ASP A 184 27.17 1.22 10.49
N ASP A 185 27.37 1.93 11.61
CA ASP A 185 27.53 1.34 12.95
C ASP A 185 26.20 1.05 13.67
N LEU A 186 25.06 1.52 13.13
CA LEU A 186 23.75 1.29 13.75
C LEU A 186 23.18 -0.09 13.35
N PRO A 187 22.34 -0.69 14.21
CA PRO A 187 21.65 -1.92 13.85
C PRO A 187 20.76 -1.68 12.60
N PRO A 188 20.69 -2.64 11.66
CA PRO A 188 19.96 -2.47 10.40
C PRO A 188 18.50 -2.04 10.60
N LEU A 189 17.84 -2.53 11.66
CA LEU A 189 16.46 -2.18 11.99
C LEU A 189 16.26 -0.67 12.25
N GLU A 190 17.24 0.02 12.83
CA GLU A 190 17.13 1.47 13.02
C GLU A 190 17.15 2.21 11.68
N THR A 191 17.98 1.77 10.75
CA THR A 191 18.00 2.33 9.39
C THR A 191 16.69 2.03 8.65
N VAL A 192 16.08 0.86 8.88
CA VAL A 192 14.74 0.53 8.35
C VAL A 192 13.69 1.51 8.88
N GLU A 193 13.69 1.84 10.18
CA GLU A 193 12.77 2.83 10.75
C GLU A 193 12.96 4.23 10.12
N MET A 194 14.21 4.62 9.85
CA MET A 194 14.52 5.89 9.16
C MET A 194 13.97 5.90 7.73
N PHE A 195 14.16 4.82 6.97
CA PHE A 195 13.57 4.67 5.62
C PHE A 195 12.05 4.74 5.65
N VAL A 196 11.41 4.02 6.58
CA VAL A 196 9.95 4.04 6.75
C VAL A 196 9.46 5.46 7.03
N SER A 197 10.14 6.20 7.90
CA SER A 197 9.79 7.59 8.24
C SER A 197 9.89 8.51 7.01
N LEU A 198 11.02 8.47 6.30
CA LEU A 198 11.24 9.29 5.10
C LEU A 198 10.24 8.93 3.99
N PHE A 199 9.98 7.64 3.77
CA PHE A 199 9.11 7.21 2.66
C PHE A 199 7.64 7.47 2.95
N CYS A 200 7.19 7.35 4.20
CA CYS A 200 5.86 7.78 4.58
C CYS A 200 5.67 9.29 4.34
N PHE A 201 6.67 10.11 4.68
CA PHE A 201 6.65 11.55 4.36
C PHE A 201 6.59 11.81 2.86
N LEU A 202 7.45 11.13 2.08
CA LEU A 202 7.50 11.29 0.62
C LEU A 202 6.19 10.86 -0.05
N LYS A 203 5.56 9.78 0.44
CA LYS A 203 4.26 9.31 -0.04
C LYS A 203 3.19 10.40 0.14
N ASP A 204 3.06 10.94 1.34
CA ASP A 204 2.08 12.00 1.63
C ASP A 204 2.37 13.26 0.80
N SER A 205 3.65 13.59 0.58
CA SER A 205 4.04 14.72 -0.26
C SER A 205 3.77 14.51 -1.76
N ALA A 206 3.74 13.25 -2.22
CA ALA A 206 3.57 12.91 -3.62
C ALA A 206 2.17 13.22 -4.15
N ASP A 207 1.17 13.32 -3.27
CA ASP A 207 -0.16 13.80 -3.63
C ASP A 207 -0.14 15.29 -3.99
N VAL A 208 0.78 16.07 -3.39
CA VAL A 208 0.91 17.51 -3.60
C VAL A 208 1.91 17.86 -4.71
N SER A 209 3.05 17.17 -4.79
CA SER A 209 4.13 17.50 -5.75
C SER A 209 5.06 16.33 -6.05
N GLN A 210 5.62 16.28 -7.26
CA GLN A 210 6.69 15.33 -7.65
C GLN A 210 8.09 15.71 -7.16
N VAL A 211 8.30 16.94 -6.68
CA VAL A 211 9.65 17.50 -6.46
C VAL A 211 10.46 16.64 -5.50
N LEU A 212 9.89 16.24 -4.36
CA LEU A 212 10.63 15.49 -3.34
C LEU A 212 10.98 14.05 -3.76
N LEU A 213 10.17 13.44 -4.63
CA LEU A 213 10.52 12.14 -5.25
C LEU A 213 11.69 12.31 -6.25
N ALA A 214 11.72 13.42 -6.98
CA ALA A 214 12.87 13.76 -7.82
C ALA A 214 14.13 14.03 -7.01
N ASP A 215 14.00 14.64 -5.83
CA ASP A 215 15.12 14.86 -4.90
C ASP A 215 15.69 13.53 -4.39
N LEU A 216 14.83 12.59 -3.98
CA LEU A 216 15.25 11.24 -3.58
C LEU A 216 16.02 10.53 -4.69
N ARG A 217 15.61 10.71 -5.95
CA ARG A 217 16.35 10.19 -7.11
C ARG A 217 17.71 10.88 -7.26
N SER A 218 17.74 12.21 -7.19
CA SER A 218 18.97 13.00 -7.35
C SER A 218 20.02 12.69 -6.27
N SER A 219 19.56 12.36 -5.06
CA SER A 219 20.41 11.96 -3.94
C SER A 219 20.82 10.49 -3.98
N GLN A 220 20.48 9.74 -5.05
CA GLN A 220 20.74 8.30 -5.19
C GLN A 220 20.07 7.45 -4.09
N GLY A 221 18.97 7.93 -3.50
CA GLY A 221 18.26 7.24 -2.42
C GLY A 221 17.70 5.88 -2.86
N TYR A 222 17.22 5.75 -4.11
CA TYR A 222 16.74 4.49 -4.67
C TYR A 222 17.85 3.43 -4.79
N ILE A 223 19.05 3.84 -5.23
CA ILE A 223 20.21 2.94 -5.32
C ILE A 223 20.62 2.48 -3.93
N PHE A 224 20.73 3.42 -2.99
CA PHE A 224 21.08 3.11 -1.60
C PHE A 224 20.11 2.12 -0.97
N LEU A 225 18.80 2.29 -1.18
CA LEU A 225 17.79 1.34 -0.70
C LEU A 225 17.96 -0.06 -1.30
N GLY A 226 18.31 -0.14 -2.59
CA GLY A 226 18.60 -1.42 -3.25
C GLY A 226 19.82 -2.13 -2.64
N GLU A 227 20.91 -1.40 -2.40
CA GLU A 227 22.08 -1.95 -1.69
C GLU A 227 21.72 -2.37 -0.26
N PHE A 228 20.90 -1.57 0.43
CA PHE A 228 20.50 -1.86 1.79
C PHE A 228 19.62 -3.11 1.90
N LEU A 229 18.71 -3.34 0.96
CA LEU A 229 17.94 -4.59 0.86
C LEU A 229 18.85 -5.81 0.68
N LEU A 230 19.90 -5.69 -0.13
CA LEU A 230 20.89 -6.76 -0.31
C LEU A 230 21.80 -6.93 0.92
N LYS A 231 22.03 -5.87 1.71
CA LYS A 231 22.71 -5.94 3.02
C LYS A 231 21.84 -6.69 4.04
N LEU A 232 20.52 -6.42 4.09
CA LEU A 232 19.57 -7.14 4.94
C LEU A 232 19.45 -8.62 4.57
N GLU A 233 19.57 -8.96 3.29
CA GLU A 233 19.56 -10.36 2.82
C GLU A 233 20.74 -11.17 3.37
N GLN A 234 21.90 -10.53 3.55
CA GLN A 234 23.11 -11.18 4.07
C GLN A 234 23.06 -11.34 5.60
N ASP A 235 22.16 -10.62 6.27
CA ASP A 235 21.97 -10.74 7.70
C ASP A 235 21.17 -12.01 8.03
N SER A 236 21.63 -12.76 9.03
CA SER A 236 21.04 -14.04 9.42
C SER A 236 19.91 -13.87 10.44
N ALA A 237 19.65 -12.65 10.94
CA ALA A 237 18.57 -12.39 11.87
C ALA A 237 17.18 -12.57 11.20
N PRO A 238 16.21 -13.25 11.85
CA PRO A 238 14.85 -13.40 11.30
C PRO A 238 14.16 -12.04 11.11
N GLU A 239 14.42 -11.11 12.03
CA GLU A 239 13.92 -9.73 11.99
C GLU A 239 14.36 -8.97 10.73
N SER A 240 15.57 -9.26 10.23
CA SER A 240 16.11 -8.64 9.01
C SER A 240 15.41 -9.15 7.74
N THR A 241 14.97 -10.41 7.74
CA THR A 241 14.14 -10.96 6.65
C THR A 241 12.76 -10.28 6.61
N ASP A 242 12.13 -10.13 7.77
CA ASP A 242 10.84 -9.43 7.87
C ASP A 242 10.99 -7.95 7.52
N ALA A 243 12.06 -7.30 7.96
CA ALA A 243 12.40 -5.93 7.59
C ALA A 243 12.63 -5.75 6.07
N ALA A 244 13.31 -6.70 5.42
CA ALA A 244 13.51 -6.68 3.97
C ALA A 244 12.18 -6.83 3.22
N ARG A 245 11.34 -7.80 3.61
CA ARG A 245 9.97 -7.94 3.08
C ARG A 245 9.20 -6.65 3.23
N ASN A 246 9.35 -6.03 4.38
CA ASN A 246 8.68 -4.81 4.75
C ASN A 246 9.11 -3.60 3.91
N LEU A 247 10.39 -3.48 3.58
CA LEU A 247 10.90 -2.44 2.68
C LEU A 247 10.50 -2.70 1.21
N VAL A 248 10.41 -3.95 0.78
CA VAL A 248 9.93 -4.31 -0.56
C VAL A 248 8.48 -3.89 -0.77
N LEU A 249 7.60 -4.13 0.21
CA LEU A 249 6.20 -3.67 0.15
C LEU A 249 6.11 -2.14 0.10
N LEU A 250 6.98 -1.45 0.85
CA LEU A 250 7.06 0.00 0.85
C LEU A 250 7.55 0.54 -0.51
N LEU A 251 8.50 -0.13 -1.16
CA LEU A 251 8.92 0.16 -2.54
C LEU A 251 7.77 0.02 -3.54
N ALA A 252 6.97 -1.03 -3.40
CA ALA A 252 5.76 -1.22 -4.21
C ALA A 252 4.84 -0.02 -4.11
N SER A 253 4.59 0.43 -2.88
CA SER A 253 3.73 1.59 -2.65
C SER A 253 4.31 2.86 -3.26
N LEU A 254 5.64 3.07 -3.15
CA LEU A 254 6.31 4.23 -3.75
C LEU A 254 6.26 4.18 -5.28
N ALA A 255 6.26 3.00 -5.89
CA ALA A 255 6.07 2.85 -7.34
C ALA A 255 4.69 3.33 -7.80
N MET A 256 3.68 3.23 -6.94
CA MET A 256 2.34 3.74 -7.17
C MET A 256 2.20 5.23 -6.82
N CYS A 257 3.09 5.77 -5.99
CA CYS A 257 3.06 7.16 -5.56
C CYS A 257 3.56 8.12 -6.65
N GLY A 258 2.88 9.25 -6.81
CA GLY A 258 3.28 10.34 -7.69
C GLY A 258 2.13 11.25 -8.05
N HIS A 259 2.45 12.51 -8.36
CA HIS A 259 1.48 13.51 -8.79
C HIS A 259 1.20 13.48 -10.30
N THR A 260 2.07 12.82 -11.08
CA THR A 260 1.98 12.74 -12.55
C THR A 260 1.59 11.34 -12.97
N GLU A 261 0.54 11.22 -13.78
CA GLU A 261 0.15 9.95 -14.38
C GLU A 261 1.11 9.59 -15.51
N LEU A 262 1.63 8.36 -15.47
CA LEU A 262 2.45 7.81 -16.53
C LEU A 262 1.53 7.19 -17.59
N GLN A 263 1.79 7.52 -18.86
CA GLN A 263 1.01 6.95 -19.95
C GLN A 263 1.56 5.57 -20.35
N PRO A 264 0.67 4.61 -20.69
CA PRO A 264 1.08 3.35 -21.30
C PRO A 264 1.89 3.60 -22.57
N SER A 265 2.96 2.81 -22.76
CA SER A 265 3.74 2.85 -23.99
C SER A 265 2.86 2.54 -25.20
N GLN A 266 2.87 3.41 -26.22
CA GLN A 266 2.14 3.15 -27.49
C GLN A 266 2.75 1.99 -28.31
N ALA A 267 3.89 1.44 -27.88
CA ALA A 267 4.53 0.30 -28.56
C ALA A 267 3.63 -0.95 -28.59
N ALA A 268 2.88 -1.21 -27.51
CA ALA A 268 1.94 -2.33 -27.43
C ALA A 268 0.77 -2.23 -28.44
N ALA A 269 0.45 -1.03 -28.94
CA ALA A 269 -0.60 -0.85 -29.95
C ALA A 269 -0.14 -1.23 -31.37
N GLY A 270 1.18 -1.34 -31.61
CA GLY A 270 1.78 -1.64 -32.91
C GLY A 270 2.22 -3.09 -33.10
N THR A 271 1.93 -4.00 -32.16
CA THR A 271 2.41 -5.38 -32.25
C THR A 271 1.75 -6.15 -33.40
N PRO A 272 2.53 -6.97 -34.15
CA PRO A 272 2.02 -7.73 -35.30
C PRO A 272 1.04 -8.83 -34.88
N PHE A 273 1.15 -9.33 -33.65
CA PHE A 273 0.27 -10.33 -33.07
C PHE A 273 -0.68 -9.69 -32.05
N LYS A 274 -1.98 -9.74 -32.33
CA LYS A 274 -3.02 -9.26 -31.41
C LYS A 274 -4.03 -10.35 -31.14
N LEU A 275 -4.31 -10.58 -29.85
CA LEU A 275 -5.41 -11.44 -29.44
C LEU A 275 -6.74 -10.73 -29.71
N SER A 276 -7.79 -11.51 -30.01
CA SER A 276 -9.11 -10.95 -30.34
C SER A 276 -9.68 -10.18 -29.14
N GLY A 277 -10.12 -8.94 -29.36
CA GLY A 277 -10.68 -8.07 -28.31
C GLY A 277 -9.65 -7.28 -27.49
N PHE A 278 -8.36 -7.33 -27.84
CA PHE A 278 -7.33 -6.56 -27.13
C PHE A 278 -7.39 -5.05 -27.43
N SER A 279 -7.48 -4.24 -26.37
CA SER A 279 -7.27 -2.79 -26.40
C SER A 279 -6.33 -2.41 -25.26
N VAL A 280 -5.40 -1.47 -25.51
CA VAL A 280 -4.46 -0.99 -24.48
C VAL A 280 -5.29 -0.39 -23.32
N PRO A 281 -5.19 -0.94 -22.10
CA PRO A 281 -5.89 -0.40 -20.94
C PRO A 281 -5.39 1.00 -20.60
N GLN A 282 -6.30 1.90 -20.23
CA GLN A 282 -5.96 3.21 -19.69
C GLN A 282 -5.80 3.14 -18.18
N PRO A 283 -4.85 3.89 -17.59
CA PRO A 283 -4.65 3.88 -16.15
C PRO A 283 -5.89 4.40 -15.43
N SER A 284 -6.26 3.69 -14.37
CA SER A 284 -7.32 4.06 -13.45
C SER A 284 -6.75 5.13 -12.51
N GLY A 285 -7.08 6.39 -12.77
CA GLY A 285 -6.66 7.55 -12.00
C GLY A 285 -7.63 8.70 -12.22
N LEU A 286 -7.92 9.46 -11.16
CA LEU A 286 -8.79 10.63 -11.20
C LEU A 286 -8.24 11.64 -12.21
N ALA A 287 -8.81 11.64 -13.41
CA ALA A 287 -8.75 12.77 -14.32
C ALA A 287 -9.44 13.96 -13.64
N MET A 288 -8.72 14.72 -12.80
CA MET A 288 -9.07 16.10 -12.60
C MET A 288 -8.79 16.82 -13.91
N ASP A 289 -9.86 17.27 -14.56
CA ASP A 289 -9.88 18.07 -15.78
C ASP A 289 -8.74 19.11 -15.81
N GLN A 290 -7.61 18.75 -16.44
CA GLN A 290 -6.69 19.74 -16.99
C GLN A 290 -7.31 20.31 -18.27
N LYS A 291 -8.37 21.09 -18.11
CA LYS A 291 -8.92 21.91 -19.18
C LYS A 291 -9.08 23.36 -18.75
N THR A 292 -8.02 23.92 -18.18
CA THR A 292 -7.78 25.38 -18.20
C THR A 292 -6.29 25.66 -18.02
N GLN A 293 -5.55 25.64 -19.11
CA GLN A 293 -4.39 26.51 -19.26
C GLN A 293 -4.50 27.20 -20.63
N PRO A 294 -4.41 28.53 -20.72
CA PRO A 294 -4.59 29.24 -21.97
C PRO A 294 -3.36 28.99 -22.85
N ALA A 295 -3.58 28.32 -23.99
CA ALA A 295 -2.59 28.24 -25.05
C ALA A 295 -2.43 29.63 -25.69
N GLY A 296 -1.38 30.34 -25.28
CA GLY A 296 -0.90 31.53 -25.94
C GLY A 296 -0.16 31.20 -27.24
N ALA A 297 -0.81 31.54 -28.35
CA ALA A 297 -0.29 32.10 -29.60
C ALA A 297 1.06 31.64 -30.20
N GLY A 298 0.97 31.21 -31.46
CA GLY A 298 2.05 31.21 -32.48
C GLY A 298 2.31 29.80 -33.03
N ALA A 299 2.21 29.48 -34.32
CA ALA A 299 2.13 30.30 -35.52
C ALA A 299 1.47 29.49 -36.66
N ALA A 300 1.00 30.24 -37.64
CA ALA A 300 0.21 29.82 -38.79
C ALA A 300 0.99 29.04 -39.86
N ALA A 301 0.21 28.32 -40.68
CA ALA A 301 0.23 28.27 -42.15
C ALA A 301 0.36 26.85 -42.75
N GLY A 302 -0.59 26.50 -43.62
CA GLY A 302 -0.53 25.29 -44.43
C GLY A 302 -1.88 24.79 -44.93
N THR A 303 -2.53 25.57 -45.79
CA THR A 303 -3.76 25.24 -46.54
C THR A 303 -3.60 24.04 -47.47
N GLY A 304 -4.62 23.18 -47.55
CA GLY A 304 -4.77 22.17 -48.60
C GLY A 304 -6.11 21.44 -48.52
N ALA A 305 -7.04 21.80 -49.39
CA ALA A 305 -8.42 21.31 -49.46
C ALA A 305 -8.59 20.11 -50.42
N ALA A 306 -9.56 19.23 -50.11
CA ALA A 306 -10.50 18.51 -51.02
C ALA A 306 -11.19 17.38 -50.23
N ALA A 307 -12.50 17.47 -49.93
CA ALA A 307 -13.64 16.83 -50.65
C ALA A 307 -13.71 15.29 -50.46
N GLY A 308 -14.82 14.62 -50.13
CA GLY A 308 -16.24 14.97 -49.92
C GLY A 308 -16.92 13.85 -49.09
N ALA A 309 -18.00 14.15 -48.36
CA ALA A 309 -19.40 13.88 -48.70
C ALA A 309 -19.95 12.53 -48.18
N GLY A 310 -20.96 12.59 -47.29
CA GLY A 310 -21.81 11.46 -46.91
C GLY A 310 -22.66 11.66 -45.64
N ALA A 311 -23.85 12.28 -45.80
CA ALA A 311 -25.12 12.16 -45.04
C ALA A 311 -25.11 12.25 -43.48
N ALA A 312 -25.64 13.24 -42.77
CA ALA A 312 -26.90 14.03 -42.76
C ALA A 312 -28.18 13.30 -42.23
N ALA A 313 -28.73 13.90 -41.14
CA ALA A 313 -30.12 13.88 -40.64
C ALA A 313 -30.66 12.58 -39.98
N ALA A 314 -31.54 12.57 -38.97
CA ALA A 314 -32.19 13.53 -38.08
C ALA A 314 -32.81 12.70 -36.93
N ALA A 315 -32.71 13.10 -35.66
CA ALA A 315 -33.80 13.67 -34.87
C ALA A 315 -35.25 13.30 -35.29
N ALA A 316 -35.97 12.69 -34.34
CA ALA A 316 -37.43 12.51 -34.24
C ALA A 316 -38.08 11.51 -35.20
N THR A 317 -38.49 10.34 -34.68
CA THR A 317 -39.80 9.72 -34.92
C THR A 317 -39.98 8.42 -34.12
N HIS A 318 -41.24 8.13 -33.77
CA HIS A 318 -41.79 6.85 -33.28
C HIS A 318 -41.89 6.60 -31.76
N ALA A 319 -42.64 7.48 -31.11
CA ALA A 319 -43.75 7.01 -30.28
C ALA A 319 -44.92 6.61 -31.20
N ALA A 320 -45.13 5.30 -31.44
CA ALA A 320 -46.39 4.71 -31.93
C ALA A 320 -46.23 3.21 -32.24
N ALA A 321 -46.37 2.33 -31.25
CA ALA A 321 -46.80 0.94 -31.44
C ALA A 321 -46.99 0.23 -30.08
N ALA A 322 -48.16 0.43 -29.44
CA ALA A 322 -48.86 -0.60 -28.65
C ALA A 322 -50.07 0.02 -27.92
N ALA A 323 -50.99 0.60 -28.69
CA ALA A 323 -52.35 0.89 -28.23
C ALA A 323 -53.31 0.19 -29.19
N ALA A 324 -53.68 -1.05 -28.86
CA ALA A 324 -54.78 -1.78 -29.52
C ALA A 324 -55.28 -2.94 -28.64
N ALA A 325 -55.99 -2.60 -27.55
CA ALA A 325 -56.97 -3.49 -26.94
C ALA A 325 -57.93 -2.64 -26.09
N ALA A 326 -58.85 -1.94 -26.75
CA ALA A 326 -60.00 -1.29 -26.13
C ALA A 326 -61.24 -2.17 -26.34
N ALA A 327 -61.87 -2.60 -25.23
CA ALA A 327 -63.28 -3.01 -25.07
C ALA A 327 -63.41 -3.52 -23.61
N GLN A 328 -64.00 -2.82 -22.63
CA GLN A 328 -65.44 -2.56 -22.42
C GLN A 328 -65.64 -1.74 -21.10
N PRO A 329 -66.87 -1.28 -20.76
CA PRO A 329 -67.12 0.01 -20.07
C PRO A 329 -67.38 0.03 -18.55
N ASP A 330 -67.06 1.19 -17.96
CA ASP A 330 -67.72 2.02 -16.93
C ASP A 330 -68.71 1.44 -15.90
N TYR A 331 -68.26 0.67 -14.91
CA TYR A 331 -68.85 0.76 -13.56
C TYR A 331 -67.75 0.50 -12.51
N LEU A 332 -67.61 1.42 -11.54
CA LEU A 332 -66.62 1.45 -10.44
C LEU A 332 -65.26 2.11 -10.73
N ARG A 333 -65.26 3.43 -11.01
CA ARG A 333 -64.14 4.28 -10.57
C ARG A 333 -64.24 4.46 -9.05
N VAL A 334 -63.53 3.61 -8.29
CA VAL A 334 -63.02 4.00 -6.96
C VAL A 334 -61.53 4.26 -7.15
N ALA A 335 -61.10 5.46 -6.81
CA ALA A 335 -59.72 5.88 -6.95
C ALA A 335 -58.82 5.11 -5.97
N THR A 336 -57.91 4.29 -6.50
CA THR A 336 -56.67 3.92 -5.82
C THR A 336 -55.54 3.86 -6.85
N ALA A 337 -54.42 4.51 -6.53
CA ALA A 337 -53.28 4.79 -7.40
C ALA A 337 -52.70 3.52 -8.06
N PRO A 338 -52.08 3.65 -9.26
CA PRO A 338 -51.50 2.51 -9.95
C PRO A 338 -50.30 1.98 -9.15
N ARG A 339 -50.42 0.77 -8.60
CA ARG A 339 -49.27 0.00 -8.10
C ARG A 339 -48.43 -0.39 -9.31
N SER A 340 -47.32 0.31 -9.52
CA SER A 340 -46.29 -0.11 -10.46
C SER A 340 -45.79 -1.49 -10.05
N HIS A 341 -45.94 -2.48 -10.92
CA HIS A 341 -45.28 -3.78 -10.80
C HIS A 341 -43.77 -3.57 -10.97
N VAL A 342 -43.09 -3.15 -9.90
CA VAL A 342 -41.64 -3.18 -9.81
C VAL A 342 -41.27 -4.62 -9.47
N ALA A 343 -40.39 -5.25 -10.25
CA ALA A 343 -39.86 -6.57 -9.92
C ALA A 343 -38.81 -6.42 -8.81
N PRO A 344 -38.74 -7.35 -7.84
CA PRO A 344 -37.72 -7.27 -6.79
C PRO A 344 -36.31 -7.36 -7.42
N PRO A 345 -35.34 -6.57 -6.90
CA PRO A 345 -33.98 -6.56 -7.42
C PRO A 345 -33.32 -7.93 -7.25
N ARG A 346 -32.60 -8.39 -8.28
CA ARG A 346 -31.80 -9.61 -8.19
C ARG A 346 -30.66 -9.40 -7.21
N PHE A 347 -30.33 -10.45 -6.46
CA PHE A 347 -29.20 -10.42 -5.54
C PHE A 347 -27.90 -10.08 -6.30
N PHE A 348 -27.14 -9.12 -5.78
CA PHE A 348 -25.88 -8.67 -6.38
C PHE A 348 -24.72 -9.25 -5.57
N GLU A 349 -24.11 -10.31 -6.09
CA GLU A 349 -23.06 -11.08 -5.39
C GLU A 349 -21.77 -10.28 -5.21
N GLU A 350 -21.46 -9.32 -6.09
CA GLU A 350 -20.25 -8.49 -6.02
C GLU A 350 -20.32 -7.41 -4.92
N ASP A 351 -21.53 -6.98 -4.52
CA ASP A 351 -21.73 -6.06 -3.38
C ASP A 351 -23.14 -6.20 -2.78
N PRO A 352 -23.31 -7.12 -1.80
CA PRO A 352 -24.61 -7.36 -1.17
C PRO A 352 -25.17 -6.15 -0.39
N VAL A 353 -24.34 -5.14 -0.05
CA VAL A 353 -24.80 -3.93 0.64
C VAL A 353 -25.50 -2.98 -0.32
N ILE A 354 -25.00 -2.84 -1.55
CA ILE A 354 -25.69 -2.10 -2.61
C ILE A 354 -27.03 -2.77 -2.94
N TRP A 355 -27.07 -4.10 -2.95
CA TRP A 355 -28.32 -4.83 -3.11
C TRP A 355 -29.33 -4.53 -1.99
N LEU A 356 -28.90 -4.49 -0.72
CA LEU A 356 -29.78 -4.10 0.39
C LEU A 356 -30.34 -2.69 0.21
N VAL A 357 -29.54 -1.73 -0.27
CA VAL A 357 -30.02 -0.37 -0.55
C VAL A 357 -31.07 -0.37 -1.67
N GLN A 358 -30.86 -1.15 -2.74
CA GLN A 358 -31.86 -1.32 -3.80
C GLN A 358 -33.14 -2.01 -3.30
N LEU A 359 -33.00 -2.95 -2.37
CA LEU A 359 -34.11 -3.68 -1.77
C LEU A 359 -34.93 -2.79 -0.81
N ASP A 360 -34.28 -1.93 -0.02
CA ASP A 360 -34.93 -0.93 0.84
C ASP A 360 -35.70 0.11 0.00
N LEU A 361 -35.14 0.53 -1.14
CA LEU A 361 -35.82 1.38 -2.11
C LEU A 361 -37.04 0.68 -2.72
N PHE A 362 -36.91 -0.61 -3.04
CA PHE A 362 -38.03 -1.43 -3.51
C PHE A 362 -39.15 -1.53 -2.47
N PHE A 363 -38.84 -1.80 -1.20
CA PHE A 363 -39.85 -1.84 -0.13
C PHE A 363 -40.56 -0.51 0.05
N SER A 364 -39.82 0.60 -0.06
CA SER A 364 -40.37 1.95 0.00
C SER A 364 -41.33 2.24 -1.18
N GLN A 365 -40.99 1.79 -2.39
CA GLN A 365 -41.85 1.94 -3.58
C GLN A 365 -43.05 0.99 -3.57
N ALA A 366 -42.91 -0.20 -3.00
CA ALA A 366 -43.96 -1.21 -2.90
C ALA A 366 -44.88 -1.05 -1.68
N ALA A 367 -44.64 -0.03 -0.83
CA ALA A 367 -45.33 0.20 0.44
C ALA A 367 -45.33 -1.04 1.36
N VAL A 368 -44.18 -1.72 1.44
CA VAL A 368 -43.96 -2.85 2.35
C VAL A 368 -43.33 -2.31 3.62
N ASP A 369 -44.15 -2.07 4.63
CA ASP A 369 -43.71 -1.44 5.88
C ASP A 369 -43.48 -2.45 7.01
N ASP A 370 -44.03 -3.65 6.84
CA ASP A 370 -43.97 -4.73 7.82
C ASP A 370 -42.63 -5.49 7.78
N GLU A 371 -41.98 -5.56 8.93
CA GLU A 371 -40.67 -6.21 9.18
C GLU A 371 -40.64 -7.69 8.76
N LEU A 372 -41.69 -8.45 9.11
CA LEU A 372 -41.80 -9.86 8.78
C LEU A 372 -41.94 -10.08 7.27
N SER A 373 -42.67 -9.18 6.60
CA SER A 373 -42.86 -9.20 5.15
C SER A 373 -41.58 -8.85 4.40
N ARG A 374 -40.81 -7.85 4.86
CA ARG A 374 -39.48 -7.53 4.31
C ARG A 374 -38.51 -8.70 4.47
N PHE A 375 -38.48 -9.33 5.64
CA PHE A 375 -37.64 -10.50 5.92
C PHE A 375 -37.94 -11.67 4.98
N ARG A 376 -39.22 -12.01 4.78
CA ARG A 376 -39.62 -13.09 3.88
C ARG A 376 -39.20 -12.83 2.44
N ILE A 377 -39.38 -11.60 1.95
CA ILE A 377 -38.98 -11.22 0.59
C ILE A 377 -37.45 -11.30 0.44
N ALA A 378 -36.71 -10.74 1.38
CA ALA A 378 -35.25 -10.79 1.37
C ALA A 378 -34.72 -12.24 1.41
N ALA A 379 -35.28 -13.09 2.26
CA ALA A 379 -34.91 -14.50 2.38
C ALA A 379 -35.16 -15.30 1.09
N THR A 380 -36.22 -14.97 0.33
CA THR A 380 -36.49 -15.62 -0.97
C THR A 380 -35.57 -15.17 -2.10
N LEU A 381 -34.95 -13.99 -1.97
CA LEU A 381 -34.06 -13.43 -2.99
C LEU A 381 -32.60 -13.84 -2.78
N LEU A 382 -32.25 -14.39 -1.61
CA LEU A 382 -30.91 -14.91 -1.33
C LEU A 382 -30.62 -16.19 -2.13
N PRO A 383 -29.48 -16.26 -2.85
CA PRO A 383 -29.02 -17.46 -3.54
C PRO A 383 -28.87 -18.65 -2.59
N GLY A 384 -29.19 -19.86 -3.08
CA GLY A 384 -29.24 -21.08 -2.27
C GLY A 384 -27.91 -21.47 -1.59
N HIS A 385 -26.77 -21.02 -2.11
CA HIS A 385 -25.47 -21.27 -1.49
C HIS A 385 -25.24 -20.39 -0.24
N LEU A 386 -25.75 -19.16 -0.21
CA LEU A 386 -25.65 -18.22 0.93
C LEU A 386 -26.65 -18.52 2.05
N LEU A 387 -27.73 -19.25 1.75
CA LEU A 387 -28.72 -19.66 2.77
C LEU A 387 -28.09 -20.51 3.88
N ARG A 388 -27.00 -21.25 3.58
CA ARG A 388 -26.26 -22.03 4.58
C ARG A 388 -25.65 -21.15 5.66
N ASP A 389 -25.11 -20.01 5.27
CA ASP A 389 -24.42 -19.13 6.19
C ASP A 389 -25.41 -18.48 7.16
N PHE A 390 -26.61 -18.12 6.68
CA PHE A 390 -27.67 -17.51 7.50
C PHE A 390 -28.65 -18.50 8.12
N THR A 391 -28.30 -19.80 8.19
CA THR A 391 -29.20 -20.85 8.69
C THR A 391 -29.65 -20.59 10.13
N ASP A 392 -28.80 -20.00 10.95
CA ASP A 392 -29.05 -19.57 12.33
C ASP A 392 -30.22 -18.59 12.44
N ILE A 393 -30.27 -17.60 11.55
CA ILE A 393 -31.32 -16.56 11.51
C ILE A 393 -32.56 -17.06 10.76
N LEU A 394 -32.37 -17.83 9.69
CA LEU A 394 -33.47 -18.30 8.82
C LEU A 394 -34.29 -19.44 9.44
N ARG A 395 -33.71 -20.31 10.29
CA ARG A 395 -34.46 -21.39 10.97
C ARG A 395 -35.28 -20.91 12.15
N ASN A 396 -34.80 -19.91 12.88
CA ASN A 396 -35.48 -19.39 14.06
C ASN A 396 -35.51 -17.85 14.01
N PRO A 397 -36.39 -17.26 13.18
CA PRO A 397 -36.40 -15.82 12.98
C PRO A 397 -36.73 -15.12 14.31
N PRO A 398 -35.89 -14.17 14.76
CA PRO A 398 -36.13 -13.42 15.98
C PRO A 398 -37.45 -12.63 15.87
N GLN A 399 -38.23 -12.63 16.96
CA GLN A 399 -39.55 -11.97 16.98
C GLN A 399 -39.46 -10.45 16.98
N ASP A 400 -38.31 -9.90 17.40
CA ASP A 400 -38.02 -8.48 17.39
C ASP A 400 -37.15 -8.16 16.15
N ARG A 401 -37.75 -7.47 15.18
CA ARG A 401 -37.09 -6.94 13.97
C ARG A 401 -36.28 -7.94 13.10
N PRO A 402 -36.92 -8.99 12.55
CA PRO A 402 -36.26 -10.02 11.75
C PRO A 402 -35.56 -9.51 10.48
N TYR A 403 -36.11 -8.52 9.78
CA TYR A 403 -35.49 -7.98 8.56
C TYR A 403 -34.27 -7.15 8.91
N THR A 404 -34.36 -6.30 9.94
CA THR A 404 -33.24 -5.47 10.38
C THR A 404 -32.06 -6.36 10.79
N ILE A 405 -32.30 -7.42 11.57
CA ILE A 405 -31.26 -8.37 11.99
C ILE A 405 -30.65 -9.12 10.80
N LEU A 406 -31.46 -9.56 9.83
CA LEU A 406 -30.93 -10.19 8.61
C LEU A 406 -30.11 -9.19 7.79
N SER A 407 -30.58 -7.95 7.64
CA SER A 407 -29.88 -6.91 6.89
C SER A 407 -28.57 -6.50 7.57
N ASP A 408 -28.53 -6.45 8.90
CA ASP A 408 -27.34 -6.19 9.68
C ASP A 408 -26.36 -7.36 9.61
N ALA A 409 -26.86 -8.60 9.65
CA ALA A 409 -26.03 -9.78 9.45
C ALA A 409 -25.43 -9.82 8.03
N ILE A 410 -26.18 -9.43 6.99
CA ILE A 410 -25.66 -9.31 5.63
C ILE A 410 -24.65 -8.16 5.55
N ARG A 411 -24.91 -7.01 6.17
CA ARG A 411 -23.95 -5.90 6.25
C ARG A 411 -22.69 -6.25 7.06
N GLN A 412 -22.78 -7.11 8.06
CA GLN A 412 -21.61 -7.54 8.83
C GLN A 412 -20.81 -8.63 8.12
N ARG A 413 -21.48 -9.58 7.45
CA ARG A 413 -20.83 -10.71 6.79
C ARG A 413 -20.37 -10.40 5.37
N PHE A 414 -21.01 -9.45 4.70
CA PHE A 414 -20.73 -9.06 3.31
C PHE A 414 -20.48 -7.56 3.14
N GLY A 415 -20.61 -6.76 4.20
CA GLY A 415 -20.35 -5.34 4.09
C GLY A 415 -18.88 -5.03 4.03
N LYS A 416 -18.58 -4.10 3.13
CA LYS A 416 -17.27 -3.49 2.93
C LYS A 416 -16.71 -2.81 4.19
N SER A 417 -17.47 -2.68 5.29
CA SER A 417 -16.95 -2.26 6.59
C SER A 417 -17.12 -3.35 7.67
N ILE A 418 -16.01 -3.95 8.13
CA ILE A 418 -16.00 -4.96 9.19
C ILE A 418 -15.73 -4.27 10.54
N ASN A 419 -16.71 -4.28 11.43
CA ASN A 419 -16.51 -3.85 12.82
C ASN A 419 -16.24 -5.07 13.69
N ILE A 420 -15.01 -5.19 14.17
CA ILE A 420 -14.55 -6.30 15.00
C ILE A 420 -14.80 -5.94 16.47
N THR A 421 -15.66 -6.72 17.13
CA THR A 421 -16.00 -6.58 18.56
C THR A 421 -15.65 -7.86 19.32
N ALA A 422 -15.56 -7.83 20.66
CA ALA A 422 -15.25 -9.01 21.47
C ALA A 422 -16.21 -10.21 21.25
N ALA A 423 -17.42 -9.96 20.74
CA ALA A 423 -18.40 -11.00 20.38
C ALA A 423 -18.07 -11.71 19.04
N SER A 424 -17.18 -11.15 18.23
CA SER A 424 -16.74 -11.69 16.96
C SER A 424 -15.76 -12.87 17.09
N PHE A 425 -15.28 -13.15 18.32
CA PHE A 425 -14.25 -14.16 18.60
C PHE A 425 -14.77 -15.27 19.52
N PRO A 426 -15.01 -16.50 18.99
CA PRO A 426 -15.23 -17.68 19.84
C PRO A 426 -13.95 -17.99 20.64
N ARG A 427 -14.09 -18.42 21.90
CA ARG A 427 -12.98 -18.62 22.85
C ARG A 427 -11.96 -19.72 22.48
N ASP A 428 -12.11 -20.37 21.33
CA ASP A 428 -11.36 -21.56 20.93
C ASP A 428 -10.61 -21.40 19.58
N VAL A 429 -10.49 -20.18 19.03
CA VAL A 429 -9.86 -19.93 17.72
C VAL A 429 -8.50 -19.26 17.89
N GLN A 430 -7.44 -19.87 17.33
CA GLN A 430 -6.04 -19.40 17.45
C GLN A 430 -5.52 -18.61 16.23
N GLU A 431 -6.18 -18.73 15.08
CA GLU A 431 -5.78 -18.11 13.81
C GLU A 431 -7.00 -17.56 13.06
N ILE A 432 -6.92 -16.32 12.58
CA ILE A 432 -8.02 -15.65 11.87
C ILE A 432 -7.48 -14.94 10.63
N LYS A 433 -8.05 -15.26 9.46
CA LYS A 433 -7.74 -14.62 8.18
C LYS A 433 -8.93 -13.78 7.72
N ILE A 434 -8.68 -12.50 7.43
CA ILE A 434 -9.67 -11.55 6.91
C ILE A 434 -9.15 -11.05 5.56
N SER A 435 -9.96 -11.18 4.51
CA SER A 435 -9.61 -10.79 3.14
C SER A 435 -10.71 -9.89 2.54
N ASP A 436 -10.32 -8.94 1.68
CA ASP A 436 -11.23 -8.15 0.81
C ASP A 436 -12.23 -7.21 1.52
N ALA A 437 -11.80 -6.48 2.55
CA ALA A 437 -12.64 -5.53 3.29
C ALA A 437 -12.28 -4.06 3.00
N GLU A 438 -13.24 -3.18 2.68
CA GLU A 438 -12.94 -1.77 2.38
C GLU A 438 -12.57 -0.95 3.64
N THR A 439 -13.14 -1.26 4.81
CA THR A 439 -12.83 -0.61 6.09
C THR A 439 -12.89 -1.60 7.25
N ILE A 440 -11.86 -1.73 8.08
CA ILE A 440 -11.92 -2.52 9.31
C ILE A 440 -11.84 -1.59 10.53
N THR A 441 -12.78 -1.69 11.47
CA THR A 441 -12.75 -0.94 12.73
C THR A 441 -12.60 -1.89 13.90
N ILE A 442 -11.57 -1.72 14.72
CA ILE A 442 -11.36 -2.49 15.95
C ILE A 442 -11.62 -1.56 17.13
N SER A 443 -12.61 -1.89 17.95
CA SER A 443 -12.91 -1.16 19.18
C SER A 443 -11.91 -1.46 20.29
N ALA A 444 -11.49 -0.44 21.06
CA ALA A 444 -10.53 -0.53 22.17
C ALA A 444 -10.82 -1.66 23.18
N ASP A 445 -12.09 -1.88 23.50
CA ASP A 445 -12.54 -2.89 24.47
C ASP A 445 -12.28 -4.34 24.01
N SER A 446 -12.02 -4.52 22.70
CA SER A 446 -11.82 -5.84 22.09
C SER A 446 -10.36 -6.29 22.11
N ILE A 447 -9.39 -5.39 22.26
CA ILE A 447 -7.94 -5.72 22.26
C ILE A 447 -7.58 -6.56 23.48
N SER A 448 -8.16 -6.23 24.64
CA SER A 448 -7.97 -6.96 25.90
C SER A 448 -8.49 -8.40 25.86
N SER A 449 -9.36 -8.73 24.90
CA SER A 449 -9.94 -10.07 24.74
C SER A 449 -9.14 -10.95 23.76
N LEU A 450 -8.08 -10.41 23.13
CA LEU A 450 -7.26 -11.10 22.11
C LEU A 450 -6.06 -11.85 22.70
N GLU A 451 -5.98 -12.06 24.02
CA GLU A 451 -4.86 -12.75 24.70
C GLU A 451 -4.59 -14.17 24.17
N PHE A 452 -5.52 -14.77 23.42
CA PHE A 452 -5.47 -16.15 22.94
C PHE A 452 -5.14 -16.31 21.44
N LEU A 453 -4.97 -15.22 20.69
CA LEU A 453 -4.70 -15.26 19.23
C LEU A 453 -3.19 -15.16 18.95
N GLU A 454 -2.63 -16.14 18.25
CA GLU A 454 -1.20 -16.12 17.88
C GLU A 454 -0.94 -15.39 16.55
N GLN A 455 -1.91 -15.40 15.62
CA GLN A 455 -1.79 -14.76 14.31
C GLN A 455 -3.13 -14.21 13.79
N ILE A 456 -3.10 -12.96 13.29
CA ILE A 456 -4.20 -12.32 12.55
C ILE A 456 -3.64 -11.88 11.20
N GLU A 457 -4.11 -12.48 10.11
CA GLU A 457 -3.71 -12.14 8.74
C GLU A 457 -4.82 -11.32 8.07
N ILE A 458 -4.54 -10.04 7.81
CA ILE A 458 -5.46 -9.12 7.12
C ILE A 458 -4.89 -8.82 5.74
N THR A 459 -5.60 -9.20 4.68
CA THR A 459 -5.18 -8.97 3.30
C THR A 459 -6.24 -8.17 2.55
N ASN A 460 -5.80 -7.27 1.64
CA ASN A 460 -6.67 -6.52 0.74
C ASN A 460 -7.69 -5.57 1.44
N VAL A 461 -7.19 -4.59 2.22
CA VAL A 461 -8.03 -3.63 2.96
C VAL A 461 -7.75 -2.17 2.61
N ASN A 462 -8.78 -1.40 2.24
CA ASN A 462 -8.62 0.01 1.83
C ASN A 462 -8.41 0.98 3.00
N THR A 463 -8.99 0.73 4.18
CA THR A 463 -8.87 1.59 5.37
C THR A 463 -8.97 0.76 6.66
N LEU A 464 -8.13 1.02 7.68
CA LEU A 464 -8.29 0.40 9.00
C LEU A 464 -8.25 1.46 10.09
N ILE A 465 -9.25 1.44 10.95
CA ILE A 465 -9.48 2.44 11.99
C ILE A 465 -9.38 1.74 13.34
N LEU A 466 -8.24 1.93 14.02
CA LEU A 466 -8.07 1.57 15.42
C LEU A 466 -8.67 2.68 16.28
N LEU A 467 -9.84 2.44 16.87
CA LEU A 467 -10.44 3.41 17.76
C LEU A 467 -9.77 3.33 19.15
N ASN A 468 -8.87 4.29 19.36
CA ASN A 468 -8.24 4.79 20.60
C ASN A 468 -6.89 4.20 21.07
N ASN A 469 -5.88 5.07 20.97
CA ASN A 469 -5.05 5.55 22.08
C ASN A 469 -4.69 4.52 23.16
N SER A 470 -3.74 3.63 22.85
CA SER A 470 -2.71 3.21 23.81
C SER A 470 -1.64 2.39 23.08
N LEU A 471 -0.54 3.05 22.70
CA LEU A 471 0.79 2.45 22.78
C LEU A 471 1.09 2.22 24.28
N ALA A 472 0.41 1.23 24.87
CA ALA A 472 0.65 0.77 26.23
C ALA A 472 1.81 -0.23 26.19
N ARG A 473 2.92 0.24 26.77
CA ARG A 473 4.05 -0.47 27.36
C ARG A 473 3.89 -2.00 27.50
N GLY A 474 4.87 -2.74 26.97
CA GLY A 474 5.36 -3.99 27.56
C GLY A 474 4.83 -5.29 26.96
N GLY A 475 5.74 -6.09 26.40
CA GLY A 475 5.73 -7.55 26.49
C GLY A 475 4.98 -8.36 25.42
N ILE A 476 3.96 -7.84 24.76
CA ILE A 476 3.08 -8.67 23.89
C ILE A 476 3.09 -8.22 22.41
N SER A 477 3.84 -7.16 22.09
CA SER A 477 3.81 -6.52 20.76
C SER A 477 4.61 -7.23 19.65
N GLU A 478 5.27 -8.36 19.92
CA GLU A 478 6.09 -9.08 18.93
C GLU A 478 5.29 -10.00 17.99
N ARG A 479 3.98 -10.22 18.21
CA ARG A 479 3.19 -11.17 17.42
C ARG A 479 2.17 -10.58 16.44
N ILE A 480 1.90 -9.27 16.47
CA ILE A 480 0.88 -8.67 15.61
C ILE A 480 1.50 -7.56 14.75
N THR A 481 1.93 -7.93 13.54
CA THR A 481 2.42 -7.00 12.52
C THR A 481 1.24 -6.50 11.68
N VAL A 482 0.61 -5.39 12.05
CA VAL A 482 -0.40 -4.73 11.21
C VAL A 482 0.29 -3.73 10.29
N ARG A 483 0.35 -4.03 8.99
CA ARG A 483 0.81 -3.11 7.94
C ARG A 483 -0.34 -2.78 7.02
N ILE A 484 -0.80 -1.54 7.07
CA ILE A 484 -1.94 -1.07 6.27
C ILE A 484 -1.50 0.18 5.53
N GLN A 485 -1.38 0.04 4.21
CA GLN A 485 -1.26 1.16 3.30
C GLN A 485 -2.59 1.34 2.58
N ALA A 486 -3.27 2.45 2.85
CA ALA A 486 -4.21 3.00 1.89
C ALA A 486 -3.43 3.29 0.59
N VAL A 487 -3.75 2.57 -0.47
CA VAL A 487 -3.23 2.83 -1.82
C VAL A 487 -4.19 3.84 -2.46
N THR A 488 -3.78 5.10 -2.57
CA THR A 488 -4.58 6.18 -3.19
C THR A 488 -4.57 6.11 -4.73
N SER A 489 -3.63 5.37 -5.32
CA SER A 489 -3.46 5.20 -6.76
C SER A 489 -3.23 3.74 -7.13
N THR A 490 -4.09 3.18 -7.97
CA THR A 490 -3.97 1.80 -8.49
C THR A 490 -3.02 1.70 -9.69
N SER A 491 -2.60 2.84 -10.25
CA SER A 491 -1.69 2.93 -11.40
C SER A 491 -0.27 3.36 -11.01
N VAL A 492 0.74 2.82 -11.72
CA VAL A 492 2.16 3.11 -11.49
C VAL A 492 2.48 4.55 -11.89
N ARG A 493 3.16 5.28 -10.99
CA ARG A 493 3.54 6.70 -11.19
C ARG A 493 5.03 6.98 -10.98
N ASN A 494 5.77 6.03 -10.42
CA ASN A 494 7.19 6.15 -10.15
C ASN A 494 7.95 4.92 -10.64
N VAL A 495 8.50 5.03 -11.85
CA VAL A 495 9.28 3.96 -12.49
C VAL A 495 10.57 3.68 -11.72
N HIS A 496 11.17 4.66 -11.05
CA HIS A 496 12.45 4.50 -10.37
C HIS A 496 12.34 3.60 -9.13
N ALA A 497 11.26 3.72 -8.35
CA ALA A 497 11.00 2.79 -7.25
C ALA A 497 10.81 1.35 -7.77
N PHE A 498 10.13 1.18 -8.91
CA PHE A 498 9.98 -0.13 -9.55
C PHE A 498 11.32 -0.70 -10.08
N GLN A 499 12.21 0.15 -10.62
CA GLN A 499 13.57 -0.24 -11.04
C GLN A 499 14.42 -0.79 -9.88
N VAL A 500 14.19 -0.34 -8.65
CA VAL A 500 14.87 -0.91 -7.46
C VAL A 500 14.48 -2.37 -7.29
N LEU A 501 13.18 -2.71 -7.36
CA LEU A 501 12.71 -4.09 -7.28
C LEU A 501 13.38 -4.99 -8.32
N GLN A 502 13.53 -4.50 -9.55
CA GLN A 502 14.21 -5.22 -10.63
C GLN A 502 15.68 -5.46 -10.33
N THR A 503 16.38 -4.40 -9.94
CA THR A 503 17.83 -4.45 -9.70
C THR A 503 18.16 -5.36 -8.53
N VAL A 504 17.35 -5.29 -7.45
CA VAL A 504 17.49 -6.15 -6.28
C VAL A 504 17.19 -7.60 -6.66
N PHE A 505 16.10 -7.90 -7.38
CA PHE A 505 15.80 -9.27 -7.80
C PHE A 505 16.94 -9.89 -8.63
N LEU A 506 17.52 -9.13 -9.57
CA LEU A 506 18.61 -9.63 -10.41
C LEU A 506 19.87 -9.99 -9.60
N ARG A 507 20.09 -9.34 -8.45
CA ARG A 507 21.27 -9.54 -7.59
C ARG A 507 21.03 -10.44 -6.37
N ALA A 508 19.79 -10.52 -5.89
CA ALA A 508 19.43 -11.30 -4.72
C ALA A 508 19.61 -12.80 -4.94
N THR A 509 19.96 -13.53 -3.89
CA THR A 509 20.21 -14.98 -3.92
C THR A 509 19.22 -15.76 -3.04
N SER A 510 18.66 -15.09 -2.04
CA SER A 510 17.73 -15.63 -1.07
C SER A 510 16.36 -15.93 -1.68
N SER A 511 15.80 -17.09 -1.34
CA SER A 511 14.46 -17.51 -1.78
C SER A 511 13.39 -16.56 -1.25
N SER A 512 13.48 -16.17 0.03
CA SER A 512 12.47 -15.30 0.67
C SER A 512 12.39 -13.94 -0.03
N LEU A 513 13.53 -13.27 -0.21
CA LEU A 513 13.57 -11.95 -0.85
C LEU A 513 13.12 -12.03 -2.32
N CYS A 514 13.59 -13.02 -3.08
CA CYS A 514 13.19 -13.20 -4.47
C CYS A 514 11.67 -13.44 -4.61
N CYS A 515 11.10 -14.30 -3.77
CA CYS A 515 9.67 -14.60 -3.76
C CYS A 515 8.84 -13.36 -3.41
N VAL A 516 9.23 -12.62 -2.36
CA VAL A 516 8.53 -11.39 -1.96
C VAL A 516 8.58 -10.34 -3.08
N ILE A 517 9.72 -10.17 -3.75
CA ILE A 517 9.82 -9.22 -4.87
C ILE A 517 8.91 -9.63 -6.03
N LEU A 518 8.90 -10.92 -6.41
CA LEU A 518 8.02 -11.41 -7.47
C LEU A 518 6.54 -11.26 -7.12
N ASP A 519 6.14 -11.57 -5.88
CA ASP A 519 4.77 -11.39 -5.40
C ASP A 519 4.38 -9.90 -5.42
N THR A 520 5.31 -9.03 -5.07
CA THR A 520 5.11 -7.59 -5.08
C THR A 520 4.95 -7.04 -6.50
N ILE A 521 5.80 -7.47 -7.43
CA ILE A 521 5.67 -7.12 -8.86
C ILE A 521 4.36 -7.65 -9.43
N SER A 522 3.99 -8.89 -9.08
CA SER A 522 2.71 -9.48 -9.44
C SER A 522 1.55 -8.64 -8.92
N SER A 523 1.58 -8.23 -7.66
CA SER A 523 0.56 -7.34 -7.06
C SER A 523 0.46 -6.01 -7.80
N VAL A 524 1.58 -5.39 -8.18
CA VAL A 524 1.59 -4.15 -8.99
C VAL A 524 0.92 -4.37 -10.35
N TYR A 525 1.17 -5.48 -11.03
CA TYR A 525 0.51 -5.79 -12.31
C TYR A 525 -0.98 -6.12 -12.16
N HIS A 526 -1.39 -6.73 -11.05
CA HIS A 526 -2.81 -6.99 -10.77
C HIS A 526 -3.57 -5.73 -10.34
N ALA A 527 -2.89 -4.74 -9.75
CA ALA A 527 -3.52 -3.52 -9.26
C ALA A 527 -4.21 -2.73 -10.39
N ASP A 528 -3.62 -2.71 -11.59
CA ASP A 528 -4.23 -2.13 -12.79
C ASP A 528 -3.66 -2.80 -14.04
N ARG A 529 -4.54 -3.18 -14.98
CA ARG A 529 -4.15 -3.75 -16.28
C ARG A 529 -3.24 -2.82 -17.08
N ALA A 530 -3.30 -1.50 -16.85
CA ALA A 530 -2.43 -0.52 -17.48
C ALA A 530 -0.97 -0.59 -16.99
N ASN A 531 -0.72 -1.10 -15.77
CA ASN A 531 0.60 -1.04 -15.13
C ASN A 531 1.66 -1.82 -15.89
N TYR A 532 1.30 -2.99 -16.42
CA TYR A 532 2.21 -3.75 -17.27
C TYR A 532 2.65 -2.95 -18.52
N PHE A 533 1.73 -2.20 -19.15
CA PHE A 533 2.02 -1.40 -20.34
C PHE A 533 2.76 -0.10 -20.05
N ILE A 534 2.57 0.49 -18.87
CA ILE A 534 3.39 1.61 -18.38
C ILE A 534 4.84 1.13 -18.18
N LEU A 535 5.00 -0.06 -17.63
CA LEU A 535 6.29 -0.66 -17.29
C LEU A 535 6.93 -1.47 -18.43
N GLU A 536 6.26 -1.59 -19.58
CA GLU A 536 6.75 -2.34 -20.75
C GLU A 536 8.16 -1.90 -21.17
N SER A 537 8.44 -0.59 -21.08
CA SER A 537 9.75 0.00 -21.39
C SER A 537 10.90 -0.54 -20.54
N GLN A 538 10.61 -1.13 -19.38
CA GLN A 538 11.62 -1.67 -18.48
C GLN A 538 12.04 -3.10 -18.81
N HIS A 539 11.27 -3.81 -19.65
CA HIS A 539 11.55 -5.19 -20.08
C HIS A 539 11.80 -6.15 -18.91
N THR A 540 11.07 -5.97 -17.81
CA THR A 540 11.30 -6.64 -16.52
C THR A 540 11.32 -8.16 -16.63
N ILE A 541 10.27 -8.74 -17.22
CA ILE A 541 10.12 -10.20 -17.32
C ILE A 541 11.20 -10.77 -18.25
N SER A 542 11.51 -10.07 -19.35
CA SER A 542 12.59 -10.47 -20.27
C SER A 542 13.96 -10.50 -19.60
N GLN A 543 14.30 -9.48 -18.80
CA GLN A 543 15.57 -9.44 -18.06
C GLN A 543 15.63 -10.51 -16.96
N PHE A 544 14.50 -10.79 -16.30
CA PHE A 544 14.44 -11.84 -15.28
C PHE A 544 14.64 -13.23 -15.89
N ALA A 545 14.06 -13.48 -17.06
CA ALA A 545 14.22 -14.74 -17.79
C ALA A 545 15.69 -15.10 -18.06
N GLU A 546 16.56 -14.12 -18.30
CA GLU A 546 17.99 -14.36 -18.56
C GLU A 546 18.72 -14.97 -17.35
N LYS A 547 18.34 -14.59 -16.12
CA LYS A 547 19.00 -15.02 -14.88
C LYS A 547 18.17 -15.97 -14.02
N ILE A 548 16.98 -16.36 -14.47
CA ILE A 548 16.05 -17.16 -13.66
C ILE A 548 16.60 -18.54 -13.29
N HIS A 549 17.46 -19.11 -14.15
CA HIS A 549 18.15 -20.38 -13.89
C HIS A 549 19.08 -20.35 -12.66
N GLN A 550 19.51 -19.16 -12.23
CA GLN A 550 20.38 -18.96 -11.06
C GLN A 550 19.57 -18.75 -9.77
N LYS A 551 18.24 -18.64 -9.87
CA LYS A 551 17.35 -18.35 -8.73
C LYS A 551 16.80 -19.63 -8.10
N PRO A 552 16.38 -19.60 -6.82
CA PRO A 552 15.76 -20.73 -6.14
C PRO A 552 14.48 -21.22 -6.83
N LYS A 553 14.17 -22.51 -6.68
CA LYS A 553 13.02 -23.18 -7.32
C LYS A 553 11.69 -22.45 -7.11
N GLU A 554 11.43 -21.97 -5.89
CA GLU A 554 10.20 -21.24 -5.55
C GLU A 554 10.07 -19.93 -6.35
N ALA A 555 11.18 -19.22 -6.55
CA ALA A 555 11.21 -18.00 -7.35
C ALA A 555 11.05 -18.30 -8.86
N GLN A 556 11.58 -19.43 -9.34
CA GLN A 556 11.35 -19.88 -10.72
C GLN A 556 9.86 -20.15 -10.97
N ASP A 557 9.19 -20.84 -10.04
CA ASP A 557 7.76 -21.13 -10.14
C ASP A 557 6.91 -19.84 -10.18
N LYS A 558 7.18 -18.88 -9.28
CA LYS A 558 6.51 -17.58 -9.27
C LYS A 558 6.77 -16.75 -10.53
N PHE A 559 7.98 -16.83 -11.10
CA PHE A 559 8.31 -16.15 -12.35
C PHE A 559 7.48 -16.68 -13.53
N PHE A 560 7.34 -17.99 -13.68
CA PHE A 560 6.51 -18.56 -14.77
C PHE A 560 5.02 -18.27 -14.56
N GLN A 561 4.54 -18.24 -13.32
CA GLN A 561 3.18 -17.75 -13.02
C GLN A 561 2.98 -16.29 -13.44
N LEU A 562 4.00 -15.44 -13.23
CA LEU A 562 3.97 -14.04 -13.69
C LEU A 562 3.97 -13.93 -15.22
N LEU A 563 4.65 -14.82 -15.94
CA LEU A 563 4.59 -14.87 -17.40
C LEU A 563 3.19 -15.29 -17.89
N GLU A 564 2.61 -16.30 -17.26
CA GLU A 564 1.25 -16.78 -17.56
C GLU A 564 0.19 -15.70 -17.29
N LEU A 565 0.37 -14.89 -16.25
CA LEU A 565 -0.46 -13.72 -15.96
C LEU A 565 -0.63 -12.81 -17.17
N VAL A 566 0.48 -12.47 -17.83
CA VAL A 566 0.50 -11.53 -18.96
C VAL A 566 -0.29 -12.07 -20.14
N VAL A 567 -0.23 -13.40 -20.35
CA VAL A 567 -0.97 -14.05 -21.44
C VAL A 567 -2.44 -14.23 -21.09
N PHE A 568 -2.75 -14.80 -19.92
CA PHE A 568 -4.11 -15.23 -19.58
C PHE A 568 -5.00 -14.10 -19.08
N GLN A 569 -4.45 -13.20 -18.25
CA GLN A 569 -5.26 -12.14 -17.63
C GLN A 569 -5.23 -10.83 -18.42
N LEU A 570 -4.06 -10.45 -18.94
CA LEU A 570 -3.92 -9.22 -19.73
C LEU A 570 -4.26 -9.41 -21.22
N ASN A 571 -4.45 -10.66 -21.66
CA ASN A 571 -4.76 -11.02 -23.06
C ASN A 571 -3.76 -10.38 -24.05
N TYR A 572 -2.48 -10.36 -23.67
CA TYR A 572 -1.38 -9.81 -24.45
C TYR A 572 -0.44 -10.90 -24.95
N VAL A 573 0.27 -10.65 -26.05
CA VAL A 573 1.28 -11.58 -26.60
C VAL A 573 2.67 -11.05 -26.24
N PRO A 574 3.32 -11.58 -25.19
CA PRO A 574 4.62 -11.09 -24.71
C PRO A 574 5.77 -11.64 -25.57
N VAL A 575 5.91 -11.12 -26.79
CA VAL A 575 6.90 -11.63 -27.78
C VAL A 575 8.33 -11.55 -27.26
N LYS A 576 8.70 -10.47 -26.55
CA LYS A 576 10.06 -10.27 -26.04
C LYS A 576 10.40 -11.28 -24.95
N GLU A 577 9.46 -11.53 -24.05
CA GLU A 577 9.57 -12.50 -22.97
C GLU A 577 9.66 -13.92 -23.53
N LEU A 578 8.86 -14.25 -24.55
CA LEU A 578 8.92 -15.53 -25.24
C LEU A 578 10.26 -15.76 -25.95
N ILE A 579 10.86 -14.71 -26.55
CA ILE A 579 12.23 -14.77 -27.09
C ILE A 579 13.22 -15.09 -25.97
N SER A 580 13.13 -14.42 -24.81
CA SER A 580 14.02 -14.69 -23.67
C SER A 580 13.87 -16.13 -23.15
N CYS A 581 12.65 -16.66 -23.07
CA CYS A 581 12.40 -18.07 -22.73
C CYS A 581 13.00 -19.04 -23.77
N SER A 582 12.93 -18.71 -25.05
CA SER A 582 13.56 -19.47 -26.13
C SER A 582 15.09 -19.55 -25.95
N ILE A 583 15.72 -18.41 -25.64
CA ILE A 583 17.16 -18.34 -25.38
C ILE A 583 17.53 -19.15 -24.13
N LEU A 584 16.74 -19.03 -23.05
CA LEU A 584 16.92 -19.79 -21.81
C LEU A 584 16.92 -21.30 -22.08
N LEU A 585 15.94 -21.80 -22.85
CA LEU A 585 15.85 -23.20 -23.23
C LEU A 585 17.03 -23.66 -24.08
N LYS A 586 17.52 -22.81 -24.98
CA LYS A 586 18.68 -23.12 -25.84
C LYS A 586 20.00 -23.17 -25.08
N GLN A 587 20.16 -22.35 -24.04
CA GLN A 587 21.39 -22.30 -23.23
C GLN A 587 21.54 -23.52 -22.31
N HIS A 588 20.43 -24.18 -21.96
CA HIS A 588 20.42 -25.43 -21.18
C HIS A 588 21.11 -25.33 -19.81
N CYS A 589 20.96 -24.22 -19.11
CA CYS A 589 21.66 -23.99 -17.84
C CYS A 589 21.17 -24.87 -16.67
N SER A 590 19.89 -25.23 -16.64
CA SER A 590 19.26 -26.06 -15.59
C SER A 590 18.09 -26.86 -16.16
N VAL A 591 17.99 -28.14 -15.82
CA VAL A 591 16.93 -29.03 -16.31
C VAL A 591 15.61 -28.77 -15.60
N ASP A 592 15.60 -28.61 -14.27
CA ASP A 592 14.41 -28.20 -13.52
C ASP A 592 13.79 -26.92 -14.10
N CYS A 593 14.62 -25.90 -14.33
CA CYS A 593 14.18 -24.63 -14.91
C CYS A 593 13.65 -24.80 -16.34
N SER A 594 14.32 -25.63 -17.14
CA SER A 594 13.88 -25.94 -18.51
C SER A 594 12.53 -26.67 -18.51
N LEU A 595 12.31 -27.58 -17.57
CA LEU A 595 11.05 -28.32 -17.44
C LEU A 595 9.90 -27.37 -17.08
N ARG A 596 10.09 -26.47 -16.13
CA ARG A 596 9.06 -25.45 -15.79
C ARG A 596 8.78 -24.49 -16.94
N CYS A 597 9.81 -24.08 -17.67
CA CYS A 597 9.65 -23.27 -18.88
C CYS A 597 8.81 -24.01 -19.92
N MET A 598 9.07 -25.30 -20.14
CA MET A 598 8.32 -26.14 -21.08
C MET A 598 6.85 -26.32 -20.66
N GLU A 599 6.58 -26.52 -19.37
CA GLU A 599 5.23 -26.59 -18.82
C GLU A 599 4.45 -25.29 -19.08
N SER A 600 5.08 -24.15 -18.80
CA SER A 600 4.47 -22.83 -19.01
C SER A 600 4.21 -22.55 -20.50
N LEU A 601 5.18 -22.84 -21.38
CA LEU A 601 5.01 -22.71 -22.82
C LEU A 601 3.89 -23.61 -23.36
N LEU A 602 3.72 -24.81 -22.81
CA LEU A 602 2.62 -25.71 -23.17
C LEU A 602 1.27 -25.15 -22.70
N SER A 603 1.23 -24.58 -21.50
CA SER A 603 0.04 -23.90 -20.95
C SER A 603 -0.42 -22.75 -21.87
N ILE A 604 0.53 -21.89 -22.29
CA ILE A 604 0.27 -20.78 -23.22
C ILE A 604 -0.23 -21.28 -24.59
N LEU A 605 0.36 -22.35 -25.12
CA LEU A 605 -0.04 -22.91 -26.43
C LEU A 605 -1.46 -23.52 -26.40
N ARG A 606 -1.92 -23.98 -25.24
CA ARG A 606 -3.30 -24.49 -25.04
C ARG A 606 -4.33 -23.37 -24.97
N PHE A 607 -3.93 -22.16 -24.60
CA PHE A 607 -4.84 -21.03 -24.42
C PHE A 607 -5.39 -20.48 -25.74
N SER A 608 -4.54 -20.30 -26.76
CA SER A 608 -4.97 -19.76 -28.06
C SER A 608 -4.19 -20.37 -29.22
N PRO A 609 -4.86 -20.72 -30.35
CA PRO A 609 -4.17 -21.26 -31.52
C PRO A 609 -3.19 -20.26 -32.17
N LEU A 610 -3.34 -18.96 -31.91
CA LEU A 610 -2.44 -17.91 -32.39
C LEU A 610 -0.99 -18.12 -31.91
N PHE A 611 -0.79 -18.74 -30.74
CA PHE A 611 0.55 -19.01 -30.23
C PHE A 611 1.34 -20.02 -31.07
N LYS A 612 0.67 -20.81 -31.93
CA LYS A 612 1.37 -21.70 -32.89
C LYS A 612 2.18 -20.90 -33.90
N ASP A 613 1.62 -19.80 -34.39
CA ASP A 613 2.30 -18.92 -35.34
C ASP A 613 3.35 -18.08 -34.61
N VAL A 614 3.04 -17.57 -33.42
CA VAL A 614 4.01 -16.84 -32.59
C VAL A 614 5.23 -17.70 -32.27
N TYR A 615 5.05 -18.97 -31.87
CA TYR A 615 6.17 -19.86 -31.54
C TYR A 615 7.03 -20.21 -32.75
N ARG A 616 6.45 -20.20 -33.95
CA ARG A 616 7.20 -20.36 -35.20
C ARG A 616 8.05 -19.13 -35.48
N GLU A 617 7.47 -17.95 -35.38
CA GLU A 617 8.11 -16.66 -35.70
C GLU A 617 9.17 -16.27 -34.66
N VAL A 618 8.94 -16.58 -33.39
CA VAL A 618 9.90 -16.38 -32.29
C VAL A 618 11.02 -17.43 -32.28
N GLY A 619 10.89 -18.50 -33.07
CA GLY A 619 11.88 -19.59 -33.14
C GLY A 619 11.84 -20.57 -31.96
N ILE A 620 10.81 -20.52 -31.11
CA ILE A 620 10.61 -21.52 -30.03
C ILE A 620 10.50 -22.92 -30.61
N LEU A 621 9.80 -23.09 -31.75
CA LEU A 621 9.64 -24.40 -32.37
C LEU A 621 10.99 -25.04 -32.75
N GLU A 622 11.94 -24.26 -33.26
CA GLU A 622 13.27 -24.74 -33.58
C GLU A 622 14.03 -25.19 -32.32
N VAL A 623 13.95 -24.40 -31.25
CA VAL A 623 14.56 -24.74 -29.96
C VAL A 623 13.93 -26.01 -29.37
N LEU A 624 12.61 -26.18 -29.46
CA LEU A 624 11.93 -27.41 -29.01
C LEU A 624 12.43 -28.65 -29.78
N VAL A 625 12.65 -28.54 -31.09
CA VAL A 625 13.22 -29.62 -31.89
C VAL A 625 14.65 -29.93 -31.45
N GLN A 626 15.47 -28.90 -31.19
CA GLN A 626 16.83 -29.08 -30.66
C GLN A 626 16.82 -29.77 -29.29
N CYS A 627 15.91 -29.39 -28.39
CA CYS A 627 15.72 -30.04 -27.09
C CYS A 627 15.38 -31.53 -27.24
N LEU A 628 14.46 -31.88 -28.16
CA LEU A 628 14.06 -33.26 -28.43
C LEU A 628 15.19 -34.09 -29.05
N ALA A 629 15.92 -33.53 -30.02
CA ALA A 629 17.07 -34.20 -30.62
C ALA A 629 18.13 -34.54 -29.56
N ARG A 630 18.43 -33.57 -28.69
CA ARG A 630 19.35 -33.78 -27.57
C ARG A 630 18.87 -34.85 -26.59
N TYR A 631 17.58 -34.85 -26.23
CA TYR A 631 17.01 -35.88 -25.37
C TYR A 631 17.08 -37.27 -26.02
N ALA A 632 16.84 -37.35 -27.33
CA ALA A 632 16.99 -38.59 -28.08
C ALA A 632 18.43 -39.10 -28.09
N ASP A 633 19.43 -38.21 -28.18
CA ASP A 633 20.84 -38.60 -28.13
C ASP A 633 21.26 -39.09 -26.73
N ILE A 634 20.77 -38.47 -25.66
CA ILE A 634 20.97 -38.95 -24.28
C ILE A 634 20.39 -40.36 -24.10
N LEU A 635 19.17 -40.60 -24.59
CA LEU A 635 18.54 -41.92 -24.51
C LEU A 635 19.30 -42.98 -25.31
N LYS A 636 19.91 -42.61 -26.45
CA LYS A 636 20.78 -43.53 -27.20
C LYS A 636 22.07 -43.84 -26.44
N SER A 637 22.72 -42.83 -25.86
CA SER A 637 23.93 -43.02 -25.05
C SER A 637 23.68 -43.91 -23.84
N ARG A 638 22.54 -43.74 -23.16
CA ARG A 638 22.15 -44.59 -22.02
C ARG A 638 21.92 -46.05 -22.43
N ARG A 639 21.30 -46.26 -23.60
CA ARG A 639 21.07 -47.60 -24.14
C ARG A 639 22.39 -48.30 -24.52
N GLN A 640 23.38 -47.53 -25.01
CA GLN A 640 24.73 -48.03 -25.29
C GLN A 640 25.50 -48.39 -24.00
N THR A 641 25.40 -47.59 -22.94
CA THR A 641 26.01 -47.95 -21.64
C THR A 641 25.35 -49.17 -20.97
N GLU A 642 24.07 -49.41 -21.22
CA GLU A 642 23.36 -50.61 -20.73
C GLU A 642 23.70 -51.86 -21.57
N GLU A 643 24.13 -51.71 -22.83
CA GLU A 643 24.57 -52.81 -23.70
C GLU A 643 26.07 -53.16 -23.51
N ASP A 644 26.91 -52.22 -23.05
CA ASP A 644 28.36 -52.39 -22.85
C ASP A 644 28.76 -52.74 -21.39
N GLY A 645 27.83 -52.77 -20.42
CA GLY A 645 28.12 -52.86 -18.98
C GLY A 645 27.54 -54.08 -18.25
N ASP A 646 28.16 -55.25 -18.44
CA ASP A 646 28.10 -56.37 -17.49
C ASP A 646 29.29 -56.20 -16.52
N GLY A 647 29.12 -55.46 -15.43
CA GLY A 647 30.14 -55.33 -14.37
C GLY A 647 30.18 -53.97 -13.65
N GLU A 648 29.85 -54.02 -12.36
CA GLU A 648 30.03 -53.02 -11.30
C GLU A 648 29.03 -51.85 -11.23
N GLU A 649 28.14 -51.99 -10.24
CA GLU A 649 27.46 -50.90 -9.55
C GLU A 649 28.47 -49.80 -9.21
N ASP A 650 28.28 -48.61 -9.78
CA ASP A 650 28.73 -47.39 -9.13
C ASP A 650 27.66 -46.33 -9.33
N GLY A 651 26.88 -46.12 -8.25
CA GLY A 651 25.82 -45.15 -8.15
C GLY A 651 26.37 -43.73 -8.26
N LYS A 652 26.68 -43.28 -9.46
CA LYS A 652 26.69 -41.86 -9.79
C LYS A 652 25.31 -41.51 -10.30
N ASN A 653 24.52 -40.95 -9.39
CA ASN A 653 23.35 -40.15 -9.69
C ASN A 653 23.74 -39.19 -10.81
N VAL A 654 23.34 -39.50 -12.04
CA VAL A 654 23.32 -38.52 -13.12
C VAL A 654 22.15 -37.63 -12.76
N ASP A 655 22.43 -36.64 -11.91
CA ASP A 655 21.47 -35.61 -11.54
C ASP A 655 20.99 -34.94 -12.83
N TRP A 656 19.66 -35.02 -13.00
CA TRP A 656 18.90 -34.40 -14.06
C TRP A 656 18.95 -32.89 -13.93
#